data_AF-A0AAA9Z569-F1
#
_entry.id   AF-A0AAA9Z569-F1
#
_cell.length_a   1.000
_cell.length_b   1.000
_cell.length_c   1.000
_cell.angle_alpha   90.00
_cell.angle_beta   90.00
_cell.angle_gamma   90.00
#
_symmetry.space_group_name_H-M   'P 1'
#
loop_
_entity.id
_entity.type
_entity.pdbx_description
1 polymer ?
#
loop_
_entity_poly.entity_id
_entity_poly.type
_entity_poly.pdbx_seq_one_letter_code
_entity_poly.pdbx_strand_id
1 'polypeptide(L)'
;MLFDRLSTTLSTTLEEPGFAGGLPSFMTFKVFPYVSSVKFSPFNYLRNEKFYSLRDFLYQFRPYAWNPFAVVPPFTMHGEVADGSHFFTFDGQHYTFPGSCQYVLASDFVDGNFSIVANIQDGKLKSISLVDKDVVELNDQGVVTLNGKATDMPLHKNDVHVWRRYYTVNLLTTYGASVMCTTDLKVCHFTVSGFYLGKVRGLLGNGNNEPYDDFALPNGKIAESSTDFANTYKVTKSCAAVADPGHTKHEHSSPVCAKLFGSDSSMRYCYFFKDQTNYREACEHAVHGAANAEEAGCSIAFAYASACRLEMIPVSVPSQCQKCSVSGKPVEVGDQFSVKSPQKQADVVFVVDTSMGALLGELVQATINDLRKELKANGLTDVKVVVLGFNRNQKYVSLFTSGGKLDYTGKLGQADLSGPENCKPLVTGNKNVDEFFKVLHDLQEKAAEDLGVTPDARAFLDALQYPFRATASKHIVLVHSDDTEKMPNPARAVKSVLATLDLKVKGVGLHVVTPVKNLGITSSKDSKKVKELVGFNAKQAFTLADSKKRTNIGSTELKNTLKYDTDMLVDMVNKNDGFVFVLQNFSGLKQAKDKKSFVSVMASALGEHIARTEVSSDCVCKLRNGLHAEESCEAKETRYLPPSKKTGAKG
;
A
#
# COMPACT_ATOMS: atom_id res chain seq x y z
N MET A 1 24.92 11.59 -42.46
CA MET A 1 26.39 11.45 -42.33
C MET A 1 26.74 11.05 -40.90
N LEU A 2 26.79 9.74 -40.63
CA LEU A 2 27.53 9.07 -39.51
C LEU A 2 27.19 7.57 -39.41
N PHE A 3 26.47 7.00 -40.38
CA PHE A 3 26.16 5.56 -40.45
C PHE A 3 26.72 4.84 -41.68
N ASP A 4 27.52 5.53 -42.51
CA ASP A 4 27.99 5.04 -43.83
C ASP A 4 29.51 4.80 -43.90
N ARG A 5 30.17 4.43 -42.79
CA ARG A 5 31.63 4.27 -42.79
C ARG A 5 32.23 3.05 -42.12
N LEU A 6 31.46 2.01 -41.80
CA LEU A 6 32.02 0.79 -41.19
C LEU A 6 31.40 -0.50 -41.74
N SER A 7 31.17 -0.55 -43.05
CA SER A 7 30.92 -1.80 -43.77
C SER A 7 31.74 -1.81 -45.03
N THR A 8 32.99 -2.26 -44.94
CA THR A 8 33.63 -2.99 -46.04
C THR A 8 34.88 -3.71 -45.53
N THR A 9 34.88 -5.02 -45.80
CA THR A 9 36.02 -5.84 -46.19
C THR A 9 37.21 -5.96 -45.24
N LEU A 10 37.38 -7.17 -44.69
CA LEU A 10 38.65 -7.91 -44.84
C LEU A 10 38.42 -9.40 -44.56
N SER A 11 38.36 -10.14 -45.66
CA SER A 11 38.66 -11.57 -45.75
C SER A 11 40.17 -11.78 -45.65
N THR A 12 40.53 -12.96 -45.16
CA THR A 12 41.79 -13.73 -45.34
C THR A 12 43.04 -13.36 -44.52
N THR A 13 43.28 -14.28 -43.55
CA THR A 13 44.53 -15.01 -43.23
C THR A 13 45.75 -14.24 -42.75
N LEU A 14 46.17 -14.52 -41.51
CA LEU A 14 47.56 -14.80 -41.13
C LEU A 14 47.59 -15.44 -39.73
N GLU A 15 48.62 -16.27 -39.55
CA GLU A 15 48.80 -17.35 -38.58
C GLU A 15 49.03 -16.89 -37.12
N GLU A 16 48.95 -17.86 -36.21
CA GLU A 16 49.21 -17.88 -34.76
C GLU A 16 50.41 -17.07 -34.22
N PRO A 17 50.64 -16.95 -32.87
CA PRO A 17 49.77 -17.29 -31.72
C PRO A 17 49.65 -16.14 -30.68
N GLY A 18 48.63 -16.24 -29.83
CA GLY A 18 48.69 -15.64 -28.49
C GLY A 18 47.73 -14.49 -28.22
N PHE A 19 46.42 -14.75 -28.23
CA PHE A 19 45.45 -14.00 -27.40
C PHE A 19 44.09 -14.72 -27.31
N ALA A 20 44.10 -16.02 -27.04
CA ALA A 20 42.87 -16.80 -26.82
C ALA A 20 43.13 -17.86 -25.73
N GLY A 21 43.13 -17.42 -24.49
CA GLY A 21 43.18 -18.29 -23.32
C GLY A 21 42.47 -17.61 -22.17
N GLY A 22 41.12 -17.56 -22.20
CA GLY A 22 40.36 -17.06 -21.05
C GLY A 22 39.00 -16.41 -21.30
N LEU A 23 38.44 -16.45 -22.51
CA LEU A 23 37.01 -16.11 -22.68
C LEU A 23 36.19 -17.39 -22.61
N PRO A 24 35.23 -17.53 -21.67
CA PRO A 24 34.33 -18.67 -21.67
C PRO A 24 33.53 -18.64 -22.97
N SER A 25 33.48 -19.79 -23.65
CA SER A 25 32.74 -19.94 -24.89
C SER A 25 31.26 -19.58 -24.68
N PHE A 26 30.64 -19.04 -25.73
CA PHE A 26 29.20 -18.76 -25.84
C PHE A 26 28.33 -20.05 -25.82
N MET A 27 28.73 -21.07 -25.06
CA MET A 27 28.10 -22.39 -24.90
C MET A 27 27.62 -22.62 -23.47
N THR A 28 27.02 -21.60 -22.85
CA THR A 28 26.31 -21.77 -21.56
C THR A 28 24.81 -21.49 -21.71
N PHE A 29 24.18 -22.17 -22.67
CA PHE A 29 22.72 -22.37 -22.71
C PHE A 29 22.33 -23.84 -22.45
N LYS A 30 23.22 -24.62 -21.83
CA LYS A 30 22.98 -26.03 -21.46
C LYS A 30 22.17 -26.25 -20.18
N VAL A 31 21.69 -25.17 -19.53
CA VAL A 31 20.86 -25.24 -18.33
C VAL A 31 19.64 -24.33 -18.48
N PHE A 32 18.90 -24.48 -19.58
CA PHE A 32 17.47 -24.16 -19.51
C PHE A 32 16.77 -25.37 -18.90
N PRO A 33 15.90 -25.20 -17.88
CA PRO A 33 15.03 -26.29 -17.46
C PRO A 33 14.27 -26.77 -18.70
N TYR A 34 14.15 -28.09 -18.86
CA TYR A 34 13.37 -28.72 -19.92
C TYR A 34 11.99 -28.05 -19.97
N VAL A 35 11.80 -27.09 -20.88
CA VAL A 35 10.49 -26.54 -21.21
C VAL A 35 9.79 -27.69 -21.90
N SER A 36 8.91 -28.37 -21.17
CA SER A 36 8.12 -29.48 -21.68
C SER A 36 7.32 -28.97 -22.88
N SER A 37 7.79 -29.33 -24.08
CA SER A 37 7.20 -29.06 -25.40
C SER A 37 6.55 -27.67 -25.54
N VAL A 38 7.23 -26.73 -26.19
CA VAL A 38 6.57 -25.56 -26.77
C VAL A 38 5.54 -26.08 -27.77
N LYS A 39 4.25 -26.00 -27.43
CA LYS A 39 3.15 -26.41 -28.31
C LYS A 39 2.75 -25.22 -29.18
N PHE A 40 3.46 -25.02 -30.28
CA PHE A 40 3.10 -24.02 -31.28
C PHE A 40 2.48 -24.69 -32.51
N SER A 41 1.28 -24.27 -32.91
CA SER A 41 0.60 -24.76 -34.12
C SER A 41 0.45 -23.64 -35.16
N PRO A 42 1.31 -23.59 -36.18
CA PRO A 42 1.26 -22.55 -37.21
C PRO A 42 -0.06 -22.52 -38.00
N PHE A 43 -0.67 -23.69 -38.23
CA PHE A 43 -1.93 -23.79 -38.97
C PHE A 43 -3.14 -23.30 -38.16
N ASN A 44 -3.13 -23.49 -36.83
CA ASN A 44 -4.19 -22.96 -35.97
C ASN A 44 -4.04 -21.46 -35.75
N TYR A 45 -2.79 -20.98 -35.61
CA TYR A 45 -2.45 -19.56 -35.59
C TYR A 45 -2.99 -18.85 -36.85
N LEU A 46 -2.78 -19.42 -38.03
CA LEU A 46 -3.30 -18.85 -39.30
C LEU A 46 -4.84 -18.89 -39.43
N ARG A 47 -5.53 -19.80 -38.71
CA ARG A 47 -6.98 -20.02 -38.87
C ARG A 47 -7.82 -19.16 -37.92
N ASN A 48 -7.32 -18.89 -36.72
CA ASN A 48 -8.14 -18.35 -35.63
C ASN A 48 -7.62 -17.00 -35.08
N GLU A 49 -6.39 -16.57 -35.39
CA GLU A 49 -5.81 -15.32 -34.86
C GLU A 49 -5.95 -14.14 -35.83
N LYS A 50 -6.14 -12.93 -35.29
CA LYS A 50 -6.01 -11.69 -36.05
C LYS A 50 -4.53 -11.46 -36.38
N PHE A 51 -4.21 -11.02 -37.60
CA PHE A 51 -2.83 -10.63 -37.95
C PHE A 51 -2.29 -9.61 -36.93
N TYR A 52 -1.26 -10.00 -36.18
CA TYR A 52 -0.56 -9.10 -35.27
C TYR A 52 0.06 -7.97 -36.09
N SER A 53 -0.43 -6.75 -35.89
CA SER A 53 0.26 -5.56 -36.36
C SER A 53 1.59 -5.42 -35.61
N LEU A 54 2.51 -4.59 -36.12
CA LEU A 54 3.76 -4.28 -35.40
C LEU A 54 3.49 -3.80 -33.95
N ARG A 55 2.32 -3.19 -33.73
CA ARG A 55 1.82 -2.75 -32.44
C ARG A 55 1.45 -3.94 -31.53
N ASP A 56 0.88 -5.00 -32.08
CA ASP A 56 0.45 -6.17 -31.30
C ASP A 56 1.66 -7.05 -30.94
N PHE A 57 2.66 -7.14 -31.82
CA PHE A 57 3.98 -7.71 -31.48
C PHE A 57 4.66 -6.90 -30.36
N LEU A 58 4.58 -5.56 -30.43
CA LEU A 58 5.02 -4.71 -29.34
C LEU A 58 4.21 -4.97 -28.06
N TYR A 59 2.89 -5.22 -28.09
CA TYR A 59 2.14 -5.50 -26.86
C TYR A 59 2.46 -6.85 -26.22
N GLN A 60 2.67 -7.89 -27.03
CA GLN A 60 2.93 -9.25 -26.55
C GLN A 60 4.35 -9.41 -25.96
N PHE A 61 5.33 -8.71 -26.53
CA PHE A 61 6.74 -8.83 -26.12
C PHE A 61 7.28 -7.59 -25.39
N ARG A 62 6.47 -6.54 -25.22
CA ARG A 62 6.89 -5.40 -24.40
C ARG A 62 6.86 -5.84 -22.95
N PRO A 63 7.98 -5.68 -22.22
CA PRO A 63 7.98 -5.84 -20.78
C PRO A 63 6.91 -4.92 -20.18
N TYR A 64 6.01 -5.52 -19.43
CA TYR A 64 5.07 -4.81 -18.58
C TYR A 64 5.87 -3.80 -17.72
N ALA A 65 5.66 -2.52 -17.98
CA ALA A 65 6.31 -1.35 -17.38
C ALA A 65 7.75 -0.98 -17.80
N TRP A 66 8.14 0.26 -17.46
CA TRP A 66 9.51 0.80 -17.47
C TRP A 66 10.47 0.09 -16.49
N ASN A 67 10.20 -1.17 -16.13
CA ASN A 67 11.10 -1.99 -15.34
C ASN A 67 12.06 -2.73 -16.28
N PRO A 68 13.33 -2.28 -16.43
CA PRO A 68 14.28 -2.92 -17.33
C PRO A 68 14.61 -4.37 -16.94
N PHE A 69 14.26 -4.79 -15.71
CA PHE A 69 14.44 -6.18 -15.26
C PHE A 69 13.27 -7.09 -15.66
N ALA A 70 12.13 -6.54 -16.07
CA ALA A 70 11.00 -7.31 -16.59
C ALA A 70 11.17 -7.69 -18.09
N VAL A 71 12.26 -7.25 -18.74
CA VAL A 71 12.56 -7.53 -20.17
C VAL A 71 13.32 -8.85 -20.35
N VAL A 72 13.81 -9.44 -19.26
CA VAL A 72 14.60 -10.68 -19.31
C VAL A 72 13.76 -11.82 -18.73
N PRO A 73 13.52 -12.91 -19.49
CA PRO A 73 12.85 -14.09 -18.97
C PRO A 73 13.51 -14.66 -17.69
N PRO A 74 12.75 -15.31 -16.80
CA PRO A 74 11.33 -15.62 -16.97
C PRO A 74 10.41 -14.46 -16.55
N PHE A 75 9.42 -14.15 -17.41
CA PHE A 75 8.48 -13.05 -17.18
C PHE A 75 7.51 -13.38 -16.07
N THR A 76 7.25 -12.42 -15.19
CA THR A 76 6.23 -12.52 -14.16
C THR A 76 4.84 -12.57 -14.81
N MET A 77 4.01 -13.51 -14.35
CA MET A 77 2.64 -13.70 -14.83
C MET A 77 1.68 -12.81 -14.04
N HIS A 78 0.73 -12.17 -14.73
CA HIS A 78 -0.24 -11.24 -14.15
C HIS A 78 -1.67 -11.63 -14.54
N GLY A 79 -2.51 -11.90 -13.54
CA GLY A 79 -3.93 -12.18 -13.73
C GLY A 79 -4.79 -11.19 -12.95
N GLU A 80 -6.06 -11.09 -13.30
CA GLU A 80 -7.00 -10.17 -12.64
C GLU A 80 -8.39 -10.80 -12.53
N VAL A 81 -9.08 -10.53 -11.44
CA VAL A 81 -10.50 -10.80 -11.27
C VAL A 81 -11.21 -9.50 -10.94
N ALA A 82 -12.22 -9.15 -11.74
CA ALA A 82 -13.04 -7.97 -11.60
C ALA A 82 -14.51 -8.32 -11.34
N ASP A 83 -15.09 -7.67 -10.34
CA ASP A 83 -16.46 -7.84 -9.82
C ASP A 83 -16.85 -9.30 -9.52
N GLY A 84 -15.86 -10.15 -9.23
CA GLY A 84 -16.03 -11.57 -8.88
C GLY A 84 -16.41 -12.51 -10.03
N SER A 85 -16.79 -11.97 -11.20
CA SER A 85 -17.28 -12.76 -12.34
C SER A 85 -16.44 -12.60 -13.61
N HIS A 86 -15.63 -11.54 -13.74
CA HIS A 86 -14.81 -11.34 -14.93
C HIS A 86 -13.36 -11.72 -14.64
N PHE A 87 -12.86 -12.71 -15.37
CA PHE A 87 -11.52 -13.26 -15.21
C PHE A 87 -10.66 -12.81 -16.38
N PHE A 88 -9.46 -12.35 -16.06
CA PHE A 88 -8.38 -12.07 -17.00
C PHE A 88 -7.23 -13.00 -16.65
N THR A 89 -6.94 -13.96 -17.53
CA THR A 89 -5.93 -15.00 -17.32
C THR A 89 -4.52 -14.42 -17.37
N PHE A 90 -3.52 -15.22 -16.99
CA PHE A 90 -2.11 -14.86 -17.05
C PHE A 90 -1.63 -14.50 -18.47
N ASP A 91 -2.26 -15.09 -19.49
CA ASP A 91 -1.92 -14.88 -20.89
C ASP A 91 -2.84 -13.84 -21.55
N GLY A 92 -3.77 -13.23 -20.79
CA GLY A 92 -4.55 -12.07 -21.19
C GLY A 92 -5.94 -12.37 -21.76
N GLN A 93 -6.37 -13.63 -21.80
CA GLN A 93 -7.72 -14.03 -22.19
C GLN A 93 -8.75 -13.54 -21.17
N HIS A 94 -9.87 -13.01 -21.65
CA HIS A 94 -11.02 -12.67 -20.82
C HIS A 94 -12.15 -13.70 -20.98
N TYR A 95 -12.84 -13.96 -19.87
CA TYR A 95 -14.14 -14.62 -19.87
C TYR A 95 -14.96 -14.22 -18.64
N THR A 96 -16.27 -14.45 -18.72
CA THR A 96 -17.20 -14.19 -17.62
C THR A 96 -17.75 -15.49 -17.07
N PHE A 97 -17.68 -15.67 -15.76
CA PHE A 97 -18.13 -16.86 -15.05
C PHE A 97 -18.72 -16.52 -13.67
N PRO A 98 -20.06 -16.41 -13.55
CA PRO A 98 -20.73 -16.10 -12.29
C PRO A 98 -20.88 -17.37 -11.42
N GLY A 99 -19.76 -17.84 -10.88
CA GLY A 99 -19.71 -19.02 -10.00
C GLY A 99 -20.44 -18.85 -8.67
N SER A 100 -20.76 -19.98 -8.03
CA SER A 100 -21.28 -20.01 -6.65
C SER A 100 -20.70 -21.18 -5.87
N CYS A 101 -19.37 -21.20 -5.74
CA CYS A 101 -18.58 -22.24 -5.06
C CYS A 101 -17.17 -21.71 -4.73
N GLN A 102 -16.33 -22.58 -4.15
CA GLN A 102 -14.89 -22.39 -4.10
C GLN A 102 -14.22 -22.90 -5.38
N TYR A 103 -13.34 -22.09 -5.96
CA TYR A 103 -12.62 -22.38 -7.20
C TYR A 103 -11.12 -22.13 -7.06
N VAL A 104 -10.31 -22.97 -7.70
CA VAL A 104 -8.86 -22.78 -7.77
C VAL A 104 -8.55 -21.72 -8.84
N LEU A 105 -7.99 -20.59 -8.44
CA LEU A 105 -7.57 -19.53 -9.36
C LEU A 105 -6.23 -19.83 -10.01
N ALA A 106 -5.26 -20.25 -9.21
CA ALA A 106 -3.94 -20.67 -9.67
C ALA A 106 -3.32 -21.60 -8.64
N SER A 107 -2.76 -22.71 -9.08
CA SER A 107 -1.97 -23.61 -8.22
C SER A 107 -0.71 -24.02 -8.96
N ASP A 108 0.42 -23.99 -8.26
CA ASP A 108 1.56 -24.77 -8.68
C ASP A 108 1.16 -26.24 -8.65
N PHE A 109 1.23 -26.87 -9.81
CA PHE A 109 0.76 -28.21 -9.98
C PHE A 109 1.84 -29.27 -10.08
N VAL A 110 3.08 -28.80 -10.19
CA VAL A 110 4.26 -29.64 -10.32
C VAL A 110 4.75 -30.00 -8.93
N ASP A 111 4.99 -28.98 -8.11
CA ASP A 111 5.60 -29.16 -6.78
C ASP A 111 4.59 -28.89 -5.64
N GLY A 112 3.47 -28.24 -5.93
CA GLY A 112 2.44 -27.95 -4.93
C GLY A 112 2.84 -26.86 -3.93
N ASN A 113 3.73 -25.94 -4.31
CA ASN A 113 4.26 -24.91 -3.41
C ASN A 113 3.21 -23.90 -2.94
N PHE A 114 2.19 -23.61 -3.77
CA PHE A 114 1.10 -22.71 -3.40
C PHE A 114 -0.19 -23.03 -4.16
N SER A 115 -1.32 -22.65 -3.58
CA SER A 115 -2.62 -22.55 -4.26
C SER A 115 -3.34 -21.26 -3.88
N ILE A 116 -3.97 -20.64 -4.85
CA ILE A 116 -4.85 -19.48 -4.68
C ILE A 116 -6.27 -19.94 -4.95
N VAL A 117 -7.15 -19.77 -3.97
CA VAL A 117 -8.55 -20.22 -4.01
C VAL A 117 -9.47 -19.03 -3.81
N ALA A 118 -10.50 -18.92 -4.64
CA ALA A 118 -11.56 -17.93 -4.50
C ALA A 118 -12.84 -18.59 -4.01
N ASN A 119 -13.47 -18.02 -2.99
CA ASN A 119 -14.85 -18.32 -2.65
C ASN A 119 -15.76 -17.32 -3.35
N ILE A 120 -16.58 -17.80 -4.28
CA ILE A 120 -17.48 -16.97 -5.09
C ILE A 120 -18.91 -17.36 -4.74
N GLN A 121 -19.77 -16.37 -4.54
CA GLN A 121 -21.20 -16.57 -4.29
C GLN A 121 -21.99 -15.64 -5.19
N ASP A 122 -22.88 -16.21 -6.01
CA ASP A 122 -23.71 -15.48 -6.97
C ASP A 122 -22.90 -14.50 -7.84
N GLY A 123 -21.74 -14.97 -8.33
CA GLY A 123 -20.81 -14.18 -9.13
C GLY A 123 -20.02 -13.11 -8.37
N LYS A 124 -20.11 -13.04 -7.05
CA LYS A 124 -19.36 -12.08 -6.21
C LYS A 124 -18.28 -12.78 -5.40
N LEU A 125 -17.11 -12.16 -5.35
CA LEU A 125 -16.00 -12.68 -4.56
C LEU A 125 -16.25 -12.44 -3.07
N LYS A 126 -16.28 -13.52 -2.28
CA LYS A 126 -16.52 -13.51 -0.83
C LYS A 126 -15.25 -13.63 -0.03
N SER A 127 -14.30 -14.42 -0.52
CA SER A 127 -12.96 -14.49 0.03
C SER A 127 -11.93 -14.95 -0.99
N ILE A 128 -10.67 -14.58 -0.75
CA ILE A 128 -9.50 -15.17 -1.39
C ILE A 128 -8.64 -15.83 -0.31
N SER A 129 -8.28 -17.08 -0.56
CA SER A 129 -7.31 -17.83 0.24
C SER A 129 -6.00 -18.00 -0.52
N LEU A 130 -4.89 -17.66 0.12
CA LEU A 130 -3.54 -18.10 -0.27
C LEU A 130 -3.16 -19.28 0.63
N VAL A 131 -2.94 -20.43 0.00
CA VAL A 131 -2.68 -21.71 0.64
C VAL A 131 -1.24 -22.12 0.35
N ASP A 132 -0.53 -22.39 1.44
CA ASP A 132 0.79 -23.04 1.50
C ASP A 132 0.71 -24.03 2.69
N LYS A 133 1.72 -24.12 3.55
CA LYS A 133 1.70 -24.77 4.86
C LYS A 133 0.63 -24.18 5.77
N ASP A 134 0.36 -22.89 5.61
CA ASP A 134 -0.70 -22.16 6.29
C ASP A 134 -1.75 -21.69 5.27
N VAL A 135 -2.99 -21.55 5.74
CA VAL A 135 -4.10 -20.98 4.97
C VAL A 135 -4.35 -19.56 5.46
N VAL A 136 -4.09 -18.59 4.60
CA VAL A 136 -4.45 -17.19 4.86
C VAL A 136 -5.63 -16.82 3.98
N GLU A 137 -6.72 -16.40 4.60
CA GLU A 137 -7.93 -15.98 3.90
C GLU A 137 -8.22 -14.49 4.14
N LEU A 138 -8.50 -13.74 3.08
CA LEU A 138 -9.02 -12.38 3.09
C LEU A 138 -10.48 -12.40 2.65
N ASN A 139 -11.40 -11.84 3.44
CA ASN A 139 -12.81 -11.75 3.09
C ASN A 139 -13.23 -10.37 2.53
N ASP A 140 -14.47 -10.29 2.03
CA ASP A 140 -15.11 -9.08 1.47
C ASP A 140 -15.35 -7.94 2.48
N GLN A 141 -14.99 -8.14 3.75
CA GLN A 141 -15.00 -7.12 4.81
C GLN A 141 -13.59 -6.62 5.15
N GLY A 142 -12.56 -7.11 4.46
CA GLY A 142 -11.16 -6.78 4.71
C GLY A 142 -10.56 -7.47 5.94
N VAL A 143 -11.24 -8.45 6.52
CA VAL A 143 -10.76 -9.25 7.66
C VAL A 143 -9.87 -10.39 7.13
N VAL A 144 -8.76 -10.63 7.82
CA VAL A 144 -7.82 -11.72 7.51
C VAL A 144 -7.98 -12.82 8.55
N THR A 145 -7.95 -14.07 8.10
CA THR A 145 -7.83 -15.24 8.98
C THR A 145 -6.54 -16.01 8.67
N LEU A 146 -5.92 -16.55 9.71
CA LEU A 146 -4.83 -17.52 9.62
C LEU A 146 -5.34 -18.86 10.14
N ASN A 147 -5.38 -19.88 9.30
CA ASN A 147 -5.88 -21.21 9.62
C ASN A 147 -7.28 -21.16 10.29
N GLY A 148 -8.17 -20.32 9.74
CA GLY A 148 -9.54 -20.12 10.23
C GLY A 148 -9.68 -19.21 11.45
N LYS A 149 -8.58 -18.67 12.00
CA LYS A 149 -8.63 -17.73 13.14
C LYS A 149 -8.42 -16.29 12.68
N ALA A 150 -9.40 -15.43 12.96
CA ALA A 150 -9.30 -14.00 12.68
C ALA A 150 -8.07 -13.36 13.33
N THR A 151 -7.30 -12.62 12.54
CA THR A 151 -6.04 -12.00 12.94
C THR A 151 -5.91 -10.60 12.32
N ASP A 152 -5.34 -9.67 13.08
CA ASP A 152 -5.08 -8.31 12.59
C ASP A 152 -3.79 -8.28 11.75
N MET A 153 -3.76 -7.37 10.76
CA MET A 153 -2.56 -7.07 9.98
C MET A 153 -1.66 -6.04 10.70
N PRO A 154 -0.33 -6.06 10.45
CA PRO A 154 0.39 -7.01 9.58
C PRO A 154 0.42 -8.42 10.17
N LEU A 155 0.50 -9.42 9.29
CA LEU A 155 0.59 -10.84 9.65
C LEU A 155 1.78 -11.47 8.93
N HIS A 156 2.68 -12.10 9.67
CA HIS A 156 3.80 -12.84 9.12
C HIS A 156 3.86 -14.24 9.75
N LYS A 157 3.68 -15.27 8.92
CA LYS A 157 3.69 -16.65 9.38
C LYS A 157 4.39 -17.53 8.37
N ASN A 158 5.52 -18.11 8.79
CA ASN A 158 6.34 -18.97 7.94
C ASN A 158 6.67 -18.26 6.62
N ASP A 159 6.16 -18.81 5.52
CA ASP A 159 6.38 -18.35 4.15
C ASP A 159 5.30 -17.37 3.67
N VAL A 160 4.29 -17.05 4.50
CA VAL A 160 3.16 -16.17 4.14
C VAL A 160 3.23 -14.83 4.88
N HIS A 161 3.01 -13.75 4.13
CA HIS A 161 2.99 -12.39 4.64
C HIS A 161 1.75 -11.65 4.15
N VAL A 162 1.12 -10.89 5.04
CA VAL A 162 -0.06 -10.08 4.74
C VAL A 162 0.10 -8.68 5.28
N TRP A 163 -0.14 -7.68 4.44
CA TRP A 163 -0.12 -6.29 4.85
C TRP A 163 -1.16 -5.47 4.10
N ARG A 164 -1.57 -4.37 4.73
CA ARG A 164 -2.55 -3.45 4.21
C ARG A 164 -1.88 -2.15 3.73
N ARG A 165 -2.38 -1.61 2.63
CA ARG A 165 -2.26 -0.20 2.22
C ARG A 165 -3.63 0.46 2.40
N TYR A 166 -3.74 1.78 2.21
CA TYR A 166 -5.01 2.48 2.45
C TYR A 166 -6.22 1.86 1.74
N TYR A 167 -6.03 1.47 0.47
CA TYR A 167 -7.10 0.94 -0.39
C TYR A 167 -6.97 -0.53 -0.75
N THR A 168 -5.82 -1.15 -0.47
CA THR A 168 -5.55 -2.52 -0.89
C THR A 168 -5.00 -3.38 0.24
N VAL A 169 -5.26 -4.67 0.18
CA VAL A 169 -4.65 -5.70 1.03
C VAL A 169 -3.80 -6.59 0.13
N ASN A 170 -2.60 -6.93 0.61
CA ASN A 170 -1.61 -7.71 -0.13
C ASN A 170 -1.33 -9.00 0.65
N LEU A 171 -1.41 -10.14 -0.03
CA LEU A 171 -0.98 -11.45 0.45
C LEU A 171 0.22 -11.87 -0.40
N LEU A 172 1.25 -12.40 0.22
CA LEU A 172 2.49 -12.83 -0.43
C LEU A 172 2.91 -14.17 0.15
N THR A 173 3.33 -15.09 -0.71
CA THR A 173 4.15 -16.22 -0.31
C THR A 173 5.60 -16.02 -0.78
N THR A 174 6.57 -16.47 0.02
CA THR A 174 7.99 -16.52 -0.34
C THR A 174 8.24 -17.41 -1.57
N TYR A 175 7.30 -18.30 -1.90
CA TYR A 175 7.29 -19.09 -3.14
C TYR A 175 6.99 -18.28 -4.40
N GLY A 176 6.73 -16.97 -4.30
CA GLY A 176 6.65 -16.07 -5.47
C GLY A 176 5.26 -15.89 -6.06
N ALA A 177 4.21 -16.29 -5.35
CA ALA A 177 2.84 -15.90 -5.64
C ALA A 177 2.38 -14.75 -4.72
N SER A 178 1.66 -13.79 -5.28
CA SER A 178 1.11 -12.67 -4.53
C SER A 178 -0.27 -12.28 -5.04
N VAL A 179 -1.10 -11.80 -4.13
CA VAL A 179 -2.45 -11.32 -4.38
C VAL A 179 -2.57 -9.91 -3.84
N MET A 180 -3.06 -8.98 -4.66
CA MET A 180 -3.39 -7.63 -4.23
C MET A 180 -4.85 -7.34 -4.53
N CYS A 181 -5.66 -7.14 -3.49
CA CYS A 181 -7.08 -6.84 -3.63
C CYS A 181 -7.44 -5.48 -3.08
N THR A 182 -8.44 -4.87 -3.70
CA THR A 182 -9.30 -3.86 -3.05
C THR A 182 -9.96 -4.48 -1.80
N THR A 183 -10.27 -3.65 -0.81
CA THR A 183 -10.69 -4.15 0.51
C THR A 183 -12.10 -4.73 0.54
N ASP A 184 -12.89 -4.45 -0.48
CA ASP A 184 -14.22 -5.02 -0.75
C ASP A 184 -14.17 -6.16 -1.79
N LEU A 185 -12.97 -6.57 -2.20
CA LEU A 185 -12.71 -7.63 -3.19
C LEU A 185 -13.29 -7.38 -4.59
N LYS A 186 -13.71 -6.15 -4.92
CA LYS A 186 -14.25 -5.82 -6.25
C LYS A 186 -13.21 -6.02 -7.35
N VAL A 187 -11.95 -5.71 -7.06
CA VAL A 187 -10.81 -5.93 -7.98
C VAL A 187 -9.67 -6.58 -7.23
N CYS A 188 -9.16 -7.68 -7.79
CA CYS A 188 -8.04 -8.44 -7.28
C CYS A 188 -7.04 -8.77 -8.39
N HIS A 189 -5.78 -8.47 -8.14
CA HIS A 189 -4.65 -8.74 -9.02
C HIS A 189 -3.83 -9.90 -8.47
N PHE A 190 -3.42 -10.79 -9.36
CA PHE A 190 -2.65 -11.99 -9.07
C PHE A 190 -1.33 -11.89 -9.79
N THR A 191 -0.23 -12.13 -9.08
CA THR A 191 1.11 -12.10 -9.64
C THR A 191 1.83 -13.36 -9.25
N VAL A 192 2.33 -14.11 -10.23
CA VAL A 192 3.10 -15.33 -10.01
C VAL A 192 4.46 -15.21 -10.69
N SER A 193 5.52 -15.60 -9.99
CA SER A 193 6.88 -15.59 -10.50
C SER A 193 6.99 -16.38 -11.82
N GLY A 194 7.77 -15.86 -12.77
CA GLY A 194 8.00 -16.52 -14.04
C GLY A 194 8.67 -17.91 -13.94
N PHE A 195 9.26 -18.27 -12.79
CA PHE A 195 9.76 -19.63 -12.57
C PHE A 195 8.67 -20.72 -12.64
N TYR A 196 7.40 -20.31 -12.59
CA TYR A 196 6.23 -21.17 -12.78
C TYR A 196 5.63 -21.12 -14.19
N LEU A 197 6.35 -20.58 -15.19
CA LEU A 197 5.89 -20.57 -16.58
C LEU A 197 5.49 -22.00 -17.02
N GLY A 198 4.23 -22.19 -17.43
CA GLY A 198 3.66 -23.48 -17.79
C GLY A 198 3.56 -24.52 -16.65
N LYS A 199 3.74 -24.08 -15.39
CA LYS A 199 3.67 -24.91 -14.17
C LYS A 199 2.52 -24.52 -13.25
N VAL A 200 1.63 -23.63 -13.71
CA VAL A 200 0.39 -23.29 -13.00
C VAL A 200 -0.82 -23.84 -13.74
N ARG A 201 -1.90 -24.10 -12.99
CA ARG A 201 -3.24 -24.34 -13.55
C ARG A 201 -4.30 -23.77 -12.61
N GLY A 202 -5.41 -23.32 -13.17
CA GLY A 202 -6.52 -22.72 -12.45
C GLY A 202 -7.37 -21.86 -13.37
N LEU A 203 -8.36 -21.15 -12.79
CA LEU A 203 -9.20 -20.20 -13.52
C LEU A 203 -8.41 -19.05 -14.19
N LEU A 204 -7.18 -18.78 -13.76
CA LEU A 204 -6.28 -17.80 -14.38
C LEU A 204 -5.43 -18.38 -15.52
N GLY A 205 -5.77 -19.58 -16.01
CA GLY A 205 -5.09 -20.21 -17.14
C GLY A 205 -3.88 -21.05 -16.73
N ASN A 206 -3.03 -21.34 -17.71
CA ASN A 206 -1.84 -22.19 -17.53
C ASN A 206 -0.52 -21.40 -17.51
N GLY A 207 -0.56 -20.11 -17.90
CA GLY A 207 0.55 -19.18 -17.79
C GLY A 207 1.75 -19.58 -18.63
N ASN A 208 1.54 -19.89 -19.91
CA ASN A 208 2.58 -20.26 -20.87
C ASN A 208 2.81 -19.19 -21.96
N ASN A 209 2.12 -18.05 -21.87
CA ASN A 209 2.01 -16.98 -22.86
C ASN A 209 1.28 -17.36 -24.16
N GLU A 210 0.35 -18.32 -24.10
CA GLU A 210 -0.50 -18.74 -25.22
C GLU A 210 -1.99 -18.68 -24.82
N PRO A 211 -2.68 -17.56 -25.14
CA PRO A 211 -4.08 -17.37 -24.77
C PRO A 211 -5.02 -18.48 -25.29
N TYR A 212 -4.66 -19.13 -26.41
CA TYR A 212 -5.49 -20.16 -27.04
C TYR A 212 -5.72 -21.39 -26.15
N ASP A 213 -4.75 -21.74 -25.30
CA ASP A 213 -4.84 -22.93 -24.45
C ASP A 213 -5.06 -22.62 -22.96
N ASP A 214 -5.47 -21.40 -22.64
CA ASP A 214 -5.84 -20.98 -21.27
C ASP A 214 -7.00 -21.81 -20.70
N PHE A 215 -7.90 -22.29 -21.56
CA PHE A 215 -9.00 -23.19 -21.16
C PHE A 215 -8.58 -24.67 -21.09
N ALA A 216 -7.30 -24.93 -20.85
CA ALA A 216 -6.79 -26.27 -20.58
C ALA A 216 -7.42 -26.85 -19.31
N LEU A 217 -8.05 -28.01 -19.48
CA LEU A 217 -8.59 -28.83 -18.42
C LEU A 217 -7.46 -29.60 -17.70
N PRO A 218 -7.69 -30.09 -16.47
CA PRO A 218 -6.70 -30.89 -15.74
C PRO A 218 -6.22 -32.16 -16.47
N ASN A 219 -6.97 -32.65 -17.46
CA ASN A 219 -6.61 -33.79 -18.31
C ASN A 219 -5.82 -33.40 -19.58
N GLY A 220 -5.49 -32.12 -19.76
CA GLY A 220 -4.72 -31.59 -20.88
C GLY A 220 -5.52 -31.31 -22.15
N LYS A 221 -6.84 -31.52 -22.17
CA LYS A 221 -7.72 -31.09 -23.27
C LYS A 221 -8.08 -29.61 -23.12
N ILE A 222 -8.25 -28.91 -24.23
CA ILE A 222 -8.76 -27.54 -24.24
C ILE A 222 -10.29 -27.59 -24.29
N ALA A 223 -10.97 -26.91 -23.39
CA ALA A 223 -12.43 -26.82 -23.40
C ALA A 223 -12.91 -25.86 -24.50
N GLU A 224 -14.06 -26.17 -25.10
CA GLU A 224 -14.70 -25.27 -26.09
C GLU A 224 -15.46 -24.12 -25.43
N SER A 225 -15.97 -24.34 -24.20
CA SER A 225 -16.70 -23.34 -23.41
C SER A 225 -15.90 -22.95 -22.17
N SER A 226 -15.84 -21.65 -21.89
CA SER A 226 -15.27 -21.10 -20.65
C SER A 226 -16.04 -21.57 -19.41
N THR A 227 -17.33 -21.86 -19.54
CA THR A 227 -18.17 -22.38 -18.46
C THR A 227 -17.81 -23.82 -18.12
N ASP A 228 -17.61 -24.66 -19.13
CA ASP A 228 -17.15 -26.04 -18.94
C ASP A 228 -15.77 -26.07 -18.30
N PHE A 229 -14.86 -25.25 -18.81
CA PHE A 229 -13.53 -25.03 -18.23
C PHE A 229 -13.63 -24.66 -16.74
N ALA A 230 -14.34 -23.58 -16.42
CA ALA A 230 -14.38 -23.06 -15.06
C ALA A 230 -15.04 -24.01 -14.07
N ASN A 231 -16.06 -24.75 -14.51
CA ASN A 231 -16.70 -25.79 -13.69
C ASN A 231 -15.76 -26.96 -13.33
N THR A 232 -14.67 -27.19 -14.07
CA THR A 232 -13.69 -28.23 -13.72
C THR A 232 -12.77 -27.85 -12.56
N TYR A 233 -12.63 -26.55 -12.26
CA TYR A 233 -11.76 -26.03 -11.20
C TYR A 233 -12.48 -25.83 -9.86
N LYS A 234 -13.67 -26.42 -9.69
CA LYS A 234 -14.37 -26.47 -8.39
C LYS A 234 -13.56 -27.26 -7.37
N VAL A 235 -13.37 -26.69 -6.17
CA VAL A 235 -12.73 -27.38 -5.05
C VAL A 235 -13.61 -28.53 -4.55
N THR A 236 -14.92 -28.31 -4.48
CA THR A 236 -15.88 -29.31 -4.00
C THR A 236 -16.84 -29.73 -5.11
N LYS A 237 -16.94 -31.04 -5.35
CA LYS A 237 -17.81 -31.61 -6.41
C LYS A 237 -19.31 -31.44 -6.15
N SER A 238 -19.73 -31.21 -4.90
CA SER A 238 -21.14 -31.05 -4.51
C SER A 238 -21.75 -29.73 -4.94
N CYS A 239 -20.94 -28.73 -5.32
CA CYS A 239 -21.45 -27.48 -5.86
C CYS A 239 -22.10 -27.69 -7.23
N ALA A 240 -23.27 -27.08 -7.44
CA ALA A 240 -23.93 -27.05 -8.73
C ALA A 240 -22.99 -26.47 -9.80
N ALA A 241 -23.05 -27.02 -11.01
CA ALA A 241 -22.36 -26.42 -12.15
C ALA A 241 -23.11 -25.16 -12.59
N VAL A 242 -22.36 -24.13 -12.99
CA VAL A 242 -22.94 -22.98 -13.69
C VAL A 242 -23.35 -23.47 -15.08
N ALA A 243 -24.57 -23.15 -15.51
CA ALA A 243 -25.03 -23.45 -16.86
C ALA A 243 -24.38 -22.49 -17.85
N ASP A 244 -23.99 -22.98 -19.03
CA ASP A 244 -23.52 -22.12 -20.11
C ASP A 244 -24.70 -21.25 -20.57
N PRO A 245 -24.61 -19.91 -20.48
CA PRO A 245 -25.68 -19.03 -20.95
C PRO A 245 -25.88 -19.09 -22.47
N GLY A 246 -24.98 -19.75 -23.21
CA GLY A 246 -24.95 -19.76 -24.66
C GLY A 246 -24.37 -18.46 -25.21
N HIS A 247 -23.77 -18.51 -26.39
CA HIS A 247 -23.18 -17.34 -27.05
C HIS A 247 -24.26 -16.40 -27.62
N THR A 248 -24.97 -15.66 -26.78
CA THR A 248 -25.64 -14.45 -27.25
C THR A 248 -24.58 -13.38 -27.42
N LYS A 249 -24.02 -13.27 -28.64
CA LYS A 249 -23.24 -12.09 -28.99
C LYS A 249 -24.11 -10.87 -28.75
N HIS A 250 -23.68 -9.97 -27.87
CA HIS A 250 -24.36 -8.71 -27.67
C HIS A 250 -24.22 -7.87 -28.95
N GLU A 251 -25.27 -7.84 -29.78
CA GLU A 251 -25.27 -7.11 -31.07
C GLU A 251 -25.20 -5.58 -30.90
N HIS A 252 -25.34 -5.05 -29.69
CA HIS A 252 -25.38 -3.63 -29.41
C HIS A 252 -24.38 -3.23 -28.33
N SER A 253 -23.49 -2.30 -28.66
CA SER A 253 -22.57 -1.69 -27.69
C SER A 253 -23.36 -0.77 -26.75
N SER A 254 -23.22 -0.98 -25.44
CA SER A 254 -23.80 -0.16 -24.40
C SER A 254 -23.24 1.28 -24.48
N PRO A 255 -24.10 2.31 -24.43
CA PRO A 255 -23.65 3.70 -24.36
C PRO A 255 -22.70 3.97 -23.19
N VAL A 256 -22.86 3.25 -22.07
CA VAL A 256 -21.99 3.35 -20.90
C VAL A 256 -20.57 2.88 -21.25
N CYS A 257 -20.44 1.68 -21.83
CA CYS A 257 -19.15 1.11 -22.19
C CYS A 257 -18.49 1.87 -23.35
N ALA A 258 -19.28 2.34 -24.32
CA ALA A 258 -18.79 3.21 -25.40
C ALA A 258 -18.23 4.54 -24.87
N LYS A 259 -18.81 5.10 -23.80
CA LYS A 259 -18.28 6.30 -23.13
C LYS A 259 -17.03 5.99 -22.30
N LEU A 260 -17.04 4.93 -21.49
CA LEU A 260 -15.93 4.58 -20.60
C LEU A 260 -14.68 4.15 -21.37
N PHE A 261 -14.85 3.42 -22.48
CA PHE A 261 -13.76 2.90 -23.30
C PHE A 261 -13.62 3.63 -24.66
N GLY A 262 -14.28 4.78 -24.80
CA GLY A 262 -14.27 5.58 -26.02
C GLY A 262 -13.03 6.46 -26.19
N SER A 263 -12.96 7.16 -27.32
CA SER A 263 -11.85 8.07 -27.66
C SER A 263 -11.72 9.27 -26.72
N ASP A 264 -12.76 9.64 -25.99
CA ASP A 264 -12.75 10.78 -25.07
C ASP A 264 -12.54 10.35 -23.61
N SER A 265 -12.30 9.06 -23.38
CA SER A 265 -12.03 8.53 -22.05
C SER A 265 -10.70 9.06 -21.49
N SER A 266 -10.69 9.37 -20.20
CA SER A 266 -9.46 9.67 -19.46
C SER A 266 -8.47 8.50 -19.41
N MET A 267 -8.93 7.29 -19.77
CA MET A 267 -8.10 6.09 -19.85
C MET A 267 -7.39 5.93 -21.19
N ARG A 268 -7.67 6.78 -22.19
CA ARG A 268 -7.14 6.63 -23.57
C ARG A 268 -5.62 6.52 -23.63
N TYR A 269 -4.91 7.20 -22.74
CA TYR A 269 -3.45 7.10 -22.70
C TYR A 269 -2.98 5.67 -22.42
N CYS A 270 -3.71 4.92 -21.58
CA CYS A 270 -3.34 3.52 -21.32
C CYS A 270 -3.61 2.61 -22.52
N TYR A 271 -4.51 2.96 -23.46
CA TYR A 271 -4.78 2.13 -24.64
C TYR A 271 -3.54 1.93 -25.51
N PHE A 272 -2.56 2.83 -25.42
CA PHE A 272 -1.27 2.71 -26.10
C PHE A 272 -0.32 1.69 -25.45
N PHE A 273 -0.60 1.23 -24.23
CA PHE A 273 0.28 0.37 -23.45
C PHE A 273 -0.37 -0.95 -23.04
N LYS A 274 -1.69 -0.96 -22.82
CA LYS A 274 -2.47 -2.14 -22.45
C LYS A 274 -3.73 -2.22 -23.31
N ASP A 275 -3.96 -3.34 -23.98
CA ASP A 275 -5.16 -3.51 -24.80
C ASP A 275 -6.42 -3.45 -23.93
N GLN A 276 -7.39 -2.66 -24.37
CA GLN A 276 -8.67 -2.46 -23.69
C GLN A 276 -9.77 -3.38 -24.21
N THR A 277 -9.55 -4.11 -25.31
CA THR A 277 -10.59 -4.89 -26.01
C THR A 277 -11.34 -5.84 -25.07
N ASN A 278 -10.59 -6.65 -24.32
CA ASN A 278 -11.14 -7.61 -23.37
C ASN A 278 -11.85 -6.92 -22.19
N TYR A 279 -11.37 -5.77 -21.73
CA TYR A 279 -12.03 -4.99 -20.68
C TYR A 279 -13.31 -4.31 -21.17
N ARG A 280 -13.35 -3.87 -22.43
CA ARG A 280 -14.58 -3.35 -23.04
C ARG A 280 -15.62 -4.45 -23.18
N GLU A 281 -15.23 -5.64 -23.62
CA GLU A 281 -16.13 -6.80 -23.66
C GLU A 281 -16.64 -7.17 -22.26
N ALA A 282 -15.74 -7.19 -21.26
CA ALA A 282 -16.14 -7.35 -19.86
C ALA A 282 -17.15 -6.29 -19.41
N CYS A 283 -16.99 -5.03 -19.82
CA CYS A 283 -17.94 -3.96 -19.54
C CYS A 283 -19.30 -4.26 -20.18
N GLU A 284 -19.34 -4.65 -21.46
CA GLU A 284 -20.60 -4.97 -22.16
C GLU A 284 -21.36 -6.11 -21.45
N HIS A 285 -20.63 -7.13 -20.98
CA HIS A 285 -21.20 -8.20 -20.17
C HIS A 285 -21.68 -7.70 -18.80
N ALA A 286 -20.88 -6.88 -18.11
CA ALA A 286 -21.19 -6.39 -16.76
C ALA A 286 -22.44 -5.51 -16.74
N VAL A 287 -22.64 -4.67 -17.76
CA VAL A 287 -23.80 -3.77 -17.83
C VAL A 287 -25.07 -4.48 -18.29
N HIS A 288 -24.95 -5.63 -18.94
CA HIS A 288 -26.10 -6.39 -19.43
C HIS A 288 -26.90 -6.99 -18.27
N GLY A 289 -28.13 -6.52 -18.07
CA GLY A 289 -28.99 -6.99 -16.98
C GLY A 289 -28.60 -6.48 -15.58
N ALA A 290 -27.62 -5.56 -15.48
CA ALA A 290 -27.27 -4.93 -14.22
C ALA A 290 -28.38 -3.99 -13.73
N ALA A 291 -28.65 -4.01 -12.42
CA ALA A 291 -29.56 -3.05 -11.78
C ALA A 291 -29.08 -1.60 -11.94
N ASN A 292 -27.76 -1.40 -11.96
CA ASN A 292 -27.12 -0.11 -12.23
C ASN A 292 -25.98 -0.29 -13.25
N ALA A 293 -26.27 0.01 -14.51
CA ALA A 293 -25.31 -0.12 -15.60
C ALA A 293 -24.09 0.80 -15.44
N GLU A 294 -24.26 2.00 -14.85
CA GLU A 294 -23.13 2.92 -14.63
C GLU A 294 -22.16 2.37 -13.58
N GLU A 295 -22.67 1.86 -12.46
CA GLU A 295 -21.83 1.26 -11.42
C GLU A 295 -21.08 0.02 -11.93
N ALA A 296 -21.78 -0.88 -12.64
CA ALA A 296 -21.18 -2.09 -13.20
C ALA A 296 -20.06 -1.74 -14.20
N GLY A 297 -20.33 -0.83 -15.15
CA GLY A 297 -19.32 -0.37 -16.11
C GLY A 297 -18.13 0.32 -15.42
N CYS A 298 -18.38 1.13 -14.39
CA CYS A 298 -17.33 1.78 -13.63
C CYS A 298 -16.46 0.81 -12.82
N SER A 299 -17.01 -0.33 -12.36
CA SER A 299 -16.23 -1.39 -11.73
C SER A 299 -15.15 -1.94 -12.69
N ILE A 300 -15.54 -2.19 -13.95
CA ILE A 300 -14.62 -2.67 -15.00
C ILE A 300 -13.64 -1.58 -15.43
N ALA A 301 -14.08 -0.33 -15.54
CA ALA A 301 -13.18 0.80 -15.81
C ALA A 301 -12.12 0.97 -14.70
N PHE A 302 -12.51 0.78 -13.44
CA PHE A 302 -11.59 0.79 -12.31
C PHE A 302 -10.59 -0.37 -12.39
N ALA A 303 -11.05 -1.59 -12.73
CA ALA A 303 -10.18 -2.75 -12.96
C ALA A 303 -9.09 -2.43 -14.01
N TYR A 304 -9.50 -2.00 -15.20
CA TYR A 304 -8.58 -1.62 -16.28
C TYR A 304 -7.58 -0.53 -15.85
N ALA A 305 -8.06 0.57 -15.26
CA ALA A 305 -7.19 1.65 -14.79
C ALA A 305 -6.23 1.18 -13.70
N SER A 306 -6.66 0.27 -12.82
CA SER A 306 -5.83 -0.27 -11.76
C SER A 306 -4.72 -1.17 -12.30
N ALA A 307 -5.01 -1.99 -13.33
CA ALA A 307 -4.02 -2.81 -14.02
C ALA A 307 -2.95 -1.94 -14.71
N CYS A 308 -3.37 -0.88 -15.41
CA CYS A 308 -2.47 0.13 -15.97
C CYS A 308 -1.59 0.78 -14.89
N ARG A 309 -2.14 1.11 -13.71
CA ARG A 309 -1.37 1.70 -12.60
C ARG A 309 -0.36 0.75 -12.00
N LEU A 310 -0.65 -0.55 -11.93
CA LEU A 310 0.31 -1.56 -11.49
C LEU A 310 1.54 -1.63 -12.40
N GLU A 311 1.35 -1.36 -13.68
CA GLU A 311 2.41 -1.25 -14.68
C GLU A 311 3.03 0.15 -14.73
N MET A 312 2.77 0.99 -13.72
CA MET A 312 3.24 2.38 -13.61
C MET A 312 2.83 3.29 -14.77
N ILE A 313 1.79 2.93 -15.53
CA ILE A 313 1.26 3.76 -16.61
C ILE A 313 0.36 4.84 -15.99
N PRO A 314 0.64 6.14 -16.21
CA PRO A 314 -0.24 7.20 -15.75
C PRO A 314 -1.63 7.09 -16.37
N VAL A 315 -2.66 6.96 -15.54
CA VAL A 315 -4.05 6.81 -15.97
C VAL A 315 -5.00 7.33 -14.90
N SER A 316 -6.16 7.82 -15.31
CA SER A 316 -7.24 8.17 -14.38
C SER A 316 -8.53 7.50 -14.80
N VAL A 317 -9.25 6.92 -13.85
CA VAL A 317 -10.64 6.51 -14.05
C VAL A 317 -11.49 7.70 -14.46
N PRO A 318 -12.51 7.52 -15.30
CA PRO A 318 -13.45 8.59 -15.64
C PRO A 318 -14.09 9.18 -14.37
N SER A 319 -14.22 10.50 -14.32
CA SER A 319 -14.66 11.22 -13.09
C SER A 319 -16.02 10.77 -12.59
N GLN A 320 -16.93 10.36 -13.48
CA GLN A 320 -18.24 9.83 -13.11
C GLN A 320 -18.20 8.53 -12.30
N CYS A 321 -17.07 7.81 -12.30
CA CYS A 321 -16.94 6.52 -11.63
C CYS A 321 -16.55 6.61 -10.16
N GLN A 322 -16.30 7.81 -9.64
CA GLN A 322 -15.83 8.01 -8.27
C GLN A 322 -16.43 9.28 -7.70
N LYS A 323 -16.71 9.28 -6.39
CA LYS A 323 -17.26 10.42 -5.67
C LYS A 323 -16.64 10.48 -4.27
N CYS A 324 -16.44 11.69 -3.76
CA CYS A 324 -16.08 11.89 -2.35
C CYS A 324 -17.35 11.86 -1.49
N SER A 325 -17.21 11.61 -0.19
CA SER A 325 -18.33 11.59 0.77
C SER A 325 -18.07 12.53 1.93
N VAL A 326 -18.52 13.77 1.78
CA VAL A 326 -18.33 14.83 2.78
C VAL A 326 -19.56 14.90 3.68
N SER A 327 -19.40 14.58 4.96
CA SER A 327 -20.51 14.57 5.95
C SER A 327 -21.73 13.75 5.49
N GLY A 328 -21.48 12.64 4.81
CA GLY A 328 -22.51 11.73 4.29
C GLY A 328 -23.17 12.17 2.98
N LYS A 329 -22.71 13.26 2.36
CA LYS A 329 -23.19 13.72 1.05
C LYS A 329 -22.17 13.42 -0.04
N PRO A 330 -22.60 12.91 -1.22
CA PRO A 330 -21.71 12.72 -2.35
C PRO A 330 -21.26 14.07 -2.92
N VAL A 331 -19.98 14.15 -3.29
CA VAL A 331 -19.37 15.29 -4.00
C VAL A 331 -18.67 14.75 -5.24
N GLU A 332 -18.96 15.32 -6.41
CA GLU A 332 -18.40 14.86 -7.68
C GLU A 332 -16.91 15.22 -7.78
N VAL A 333 -16.15 14.39 -8.50
CA VAL A 333 -14.72 14.67 -8.75
C VAL A 333 -14.57 15.98 -9.54
N GLY A 334 -13.76 16.89 -9.02
CA GLY A 334 -13.54 18.24 -9.57
C GLY A 334 -14.29 19.34 -8.82
N ASP A 335 -15.35 19.01 -8.08
CA ASP A 335 -16.12 19.99 -7.33
C ASP A 335 -15.33 20.55 -6.14
N GLN A 336 -15.48 21.86 -5.92
CA GLN A 336 -14.86 22.59 -4.83
C GLN A 336 -15.88 22.92 -3.75
N PHE A 337 -15.45 22.86 -2.49
CA PHE A 337 -16.29 23.15 -1.33
C PHE A 337 -15.42 23.64 -0.17
N SER A 338 -15.97 24.49 0.71
CA SER A 338 -15.27 24.95 1.90
C SER A 338 -15.83 24.29 3.15
N VAL A 339 -14.95 23.96 4.10
CA VAL A 339 -15.30 23.34 5.37
C VAL A 339 -14.60 24.02 6.54
N LYS A 340 -15.20 23.88 7.71
CA LYS A 340 -14.55 24.19 8.99
C LYS A 340 -14.42 22.91 9.79
N SER A 341 -13.21 22.56 10.21
CA SER A 341 -12.95 21.42 11.08
C SER A 341 -12.50 21.90 12.48
N PRO A 342 -12.77 21.13 13.54
CA PRO A 342 -13.48 19.84 13.55
C PRO A 342 -15.03 19.94 13.65
N GLN A 343 -15.75 19.16 12.83
CA GLN A 343 -17.22 18.94 12.96
C GLN A 343 -17.54 17.68 13.78
N LYS A 344 -16.97 17.54 14.98
CA LYS A 344 -16.99 16.33 15.84
C LYS A 344 -16.08 15.16 15.38
N GLN A 345 -15.29 15.37 14.32
CA GLN A 345 -14.38 14.36 13.78
C GLN A 345 -12.93 14.67 14.11
N ALA A 346 -12.12 13.62 14.34
CA ALA A 346 -10.67 13.72 14.45
C ALA A 346 -10.00 12.53 13.76
N ASP A 347 -8.92 12.79 13.04
CA ASP A 347 -8.09 11.81 12.38
C ASP A 347 -6.66 11.96 12.91
N VAL A 348 -6.18 10.94 13.62
CA VAL A 348 -4.86 10.95 14.24
C VAL A 348 -4.04 9.78 13.70
N VAL A 349 -2.92 10.08 13.04
CA VAL A 349 -2.01 9.09 12.48
C VAL A 349 -0.76 9.00 13.35
N PHE A 350 -0.57 7.86 14.01
CA PHE A 350 0.66 7.54 14.74
C PHE A 350 1.66 6.89 13.77
N VAL A 351 2.87 7.42 13.69
CA VAL A 351 3.98 6.83 12.94
C VAL A 351 5.02 6.38 13.95
N VAL A 352 5.25 5.07 14.04
CA VAL A 352 5.87 4.46 15.22
C VAL A 352 7.05 3.61 14.82
N ASP A 353 8.18 3.84 15.48
CA ASP A 353 9.32 2.95 15.43
C ASP A 353 9.01 1.63 16.15
N THR A 354 8.89 0.56 15.38
CA THR A 354 8.52 -0.76 15.89
C THR A 354 9.66 -1.46 16.63
N SER A 355 10.90 -0.94 16.56
CA SER A 355 12.03 -1.48 17.33
C SER A 355 11.93 -1.21 18.83
N MET A 356 11.00 -0.36 19.26
CA MET A 356 10.80 0.05 20.66
C MET A 356 10.26 -1.05 21.60
N GLY A 357 9.89 -2.22 21.07
CA GLY A 357 9.49 -3.39 21.86
C GLY A 357 8.33 -3.10 22.82
N ALA A 358 8.52 -3.35 24.11
CA ALA A 358 7.48 -3.18 25.14
C ALA A 358 6.90 -1.76 25.23
N LEU A 359 7.68 -0.73 24.86
CA LEU A 359 7.23 0.67 24.87
C LEU A 359 6.06 0.92 23.90
N LEU A 360 5.88 0.09 22.86
CA LEU A 360 4.73 0.15 21.96
C LEU A 360 3.41 -0.03 22.72
N GLY A 361 3.37 -0.97 23.66
CA GLY A 361 2.21 -1.19 24.52
C GLY A 361 2.11 -0.16 25.64
N GLU A 362 3.22 0.12 26.32
CA GLU A 362 3.22 0.98 27.52
C GLU A 362 2.99 2.47 27.21
N LEU A 363 3.47 2.96 26.07
CA LEU A 363 3.40 4.37 25.69
C LEU A 363 2.38 4.61 24.57
N VAL A 364 2.57 3.99 23.40
CA VAL A 364 1.79 4.31 22.20
C VAL A 364 0.35 3.83 22.36
N GLN A 365 0.16 2.54 22.62
CA GLN A 365 -1.19 1.97 22.80
C GLN A 365 -1.92 2.63 23.99
N ALA A 366 -1.21 2.85 25.11
CA ALA A 366 -1.78 3.53 26.27
C ALA A 366 -2.23 4.96 25.94
N THR A 367 -1.42 5.71 25.19
CA THR A 367 -1.74 7.08 24.75
C THR A 367 -2.92 7.09 23.80
N ILE A 368 -3.00 6.17 22.83
CA ILE A 368 -4.16 6.06 21.92
C ILE A 368 -5.45 5.87 22.72
N ASN A 369 -5.43 4.97 23.71
CA ASN A 369 -6.59 4.68 24.55
C ASN A 369 -7.06 5.88 25.37
N ASP A 370 -6.13 6.61 25.99
CA ASP A 370 -6.48 7.80 26.78
C ASP A 370 -6.83 9.00 25.89
N LEU A 371 -6.15 9.16 24.75
CA LEU A 371 -6.46 10.22 23.78
C LEU A 371 -7.88 10.11 23.26
N ARG A 372 -8.35 8.91 22.90
CA ARG A 372 -9.74 8.71 22.48
C ARG A 372 -10.74 9.17 23.55
N LYS A 373 -10.46 8.93 24.83
CA LYS A 373 -11.32 9.38 25.94
C LYS A 373 -11.30 10.90 26.06
N GLU A 374 -10.13 11.52 25.97
CA GLU A 374 -9.98 12.98 26.02
C GLU A 374 -10.68 13.67 24.84
N LEU A 375 -10.51 13.18 23.62
CA LEU A 375 -11.18 13.72 22.43
C LEU A 375 -12.71 13.63 22.56
N LYS A 376 -13.22 12.48 23.04
CA LYS A 376 -14.66 12.31 23.31
C LYS A 376 -15.16 13.27 24.40
N ALA A 377 -14.39 13.46 25.47
CA ALA A 377 -14.72 14.41 26.54
C ALA A 377 -14.74 15.87 26.06
N ASN A 378 -13.99 16.18 25.00
CA ASN A 378 -13.96 17.49 24.35
C ASN A 378 -14.92 17.61 23.15
N GLY A 379 -15.85 16.65 22.97
CA GLY A 379 -16.92 16.74 21.97
C GLY A 379 -16.61 16.15 20.59
N LEU A 380 -15.45 15.52 20.42
CA LEU A 380 -15.10 14.79 19.19
C LEU A 380 -15.48 13.31 19.35
N THR A 381 -16.64 12.94 18.82
CA THR A 381 -17.22 11.60 18.99
C THR A 381 -16.80 10.61 17.91
N ASP A 382 -16.36 11.09 16.75
CA ASP A 382 -15.98 10.28 15.60
C ASP A 382 -14.46 10.38 15.35
N VAL A 383 -13.72 9.59 16.12
CA VAL A 383 -12.25 9.60 16.13
C VAL A 383 -11.73 8.38 15.38
N LYS A 384 -10.93 8.63 14.33
CA LYS A 384 -10.14 7.59 13.68
C LYS A 384 -8.68 7.70 14.11
N VAL A 385 -8.13 6.59 14.58
CA VAL A 385 -6.70 6.50 14.90
C VAL A 385 -6.07 5.47 13.98
N VAL A 386 -5.04 5.86 13.24
CA VAL A 386 -4.28 4.98 12.36
C VAL A 386 -2.88 4.80 12.90
N VAL A 387 -2.33 3.59 12.83
CA VAL A 387 -0.96 3.32 13.27
C VAL A 387 -0.15 2.77 12.10
N LEU A 388 0.91 3.50 11.77
CA LEU A 388 1.95 3.14 10.81
C LEU A 388 3.20 2.74 11.58
N GLY A 389 3.67 1.51 11.38
CA GLY A 389 4.92 1.01 11.93
C GLY A 389 6.03 1.05 10.90
N PHE A 390 7.21 1.49 11.31
CA PHE A 390 8.43 1.29 10.52
C PHE A 390 9.51 0.61 11.36
N ASN A 391 10.44 -0.01 10.66
CA ASN A 391 11.68 -0.54 11.23
C ASN A 391 12.77 -0.31 10.18
N ARG A 392 13.97 0.08 10.62
CA ARG A 392 15.09 0.29 9.69
C ARG A 392 15.49 -0.97 8.93
N ASN A 393 15.25 -2.14 9.52
CA ASN A 393 15.60 -3.42 8.92
C ASN A 393 14.49 -4.02 8.05
N GLN A 394 13.28 -3.45 8.06
CA GLN A 394 12.14 -3.97 7.31
C GLN A 394 11.97 -3.28 5.97
N LYS A 395 11.52 -4.06 4.98
CA LYS A 395 11.29 -3.59 3.62
C LYS A 395 10.08 -2.68 3.46
N TYR A 396 9.03 -2.91 4.26
CA TYR A 396 7.73 -2.27 4.10
C TYR A 396 7.27 -1.56 5.38
N VAL A 397 6.52 -0.48 5.19
CA VAL A 397 5.78 0.19 6.27
C VAL A 397 4.57 -0.68 6.63
N SER A 398 4.40 -0.93 7.92
CA SER A 398 3.33 -1.77 8.46
C SER A 398 2.13 -0.93 8.84
N LEU A 399 1.00 -1.09 8.14
CA LEU A 399 -0.25 -0.44 8.53
C LEU A 399 -1.04 -1.38 9.44
N PHE A 400 -1.14 -1.04 10.72
CA PHE A 400 -1.82 -1.89 11.70
C PHE A 400 -3.34 -1.76 11.55
N THR A 401 -4.03 -2.87 11.77
CA THR A 401 -5.49 -2.94 11.65
C THR A 401 -6.16 -3.46 12.91
N SER A 402 -7.47 -3.31 12.99
CA SER A 402 -8.31 -3.93 14.02
C SER A 402 -9.61 -4.42 13.37
N GLY A 403 -9.78 -5.74 13.33
CA GLY A 403 -10.86 -6.37 12.58
C GLY A 403 -10.84 -5.97 11.10
N GLY A 404 -9.64 -5.93 10.50
CA GLY A 404 -9.45 -5.56 9.09
C GLY A 404 -9.51 -4.06 8.79
N LYS A 405 -9.97 -3.22 9.73
CA LYS A 405 -10.13 -1.76 9.53
C LYS A 405 -8.88 -0.98 9.94
N LEU A 406 -8.69 0.20 9.34
CA LEU A 406 -7.59 1.12 9.68
C LEU A 406 -7.77 1.83 11.03
N ASP A 407 -9.01 1.89 11.53
CA ASP A 407 -9.28 2.48 12.84
C ASP A 407 -8.79 1.55 13.96
N TYR A 408 -7.57 1.81 14.41
CA TYR A 408 -6.83 0.93 15.28
C TYR A 408 -7.33 0.98 16.72
N THR A 409 -7.65 -0.19 17.26
CA THR A 409 -8.06 -0.44 18.64
C THR A 409 -7.37 -1.67 19.26
N GLY A 410 -6.41 -2.26 18.53
CA GLY A 410 -5.73 -3.50 18.88
C GLY A 410 -4.64 -3.37 19.96
N LYS A 411 -3.91 -4.47 20.16
CA LYS A 411 -2.82 -4.58 21.14
C LYS A 411 -1.45 -4.47 20.48
N LEU A 412 -0.89 -3.27 20.42
CA LEU A 412 0.35 -2.99 19.68
C LEU A 412 1.56 -3.70 20.28
N GLY A 413 1.60 -3.84 21.62
CA GLY A 413 2.66 -4.58 22.30
C GLY A 413 2.65 -6.10 22.06
N GLN A 414 1.63 -6.64 21.37
CA GLN A 414 1.52 -8.05 20.99
C GLN A 414 1.48 -8.22 19.46
N ALA A 415 1.67 -7.14 18.70
CA ALA A 415 1.61 -7.20 17.26
C ALA A 415 2.83 -7.95 16.70
N ASP A 416 2.61 -8.62 15.57
CA ASP A 416 3.68 -9.30 14.86
C ASP A 416 4.52 -8.29 14.08
N LEU A 417 5.81 -8.24 14.42
CA LEU A 417 6.78 -7.31 13.84
C LEU A 417 7.88 -8.08 13.08
N SER A 418 7.64 -9.34 12.72
CA SER A 418 8.60 -10.20 12.02
C SER A 418 8.54 -10.09 10.49
N GLY A 419 8.16 -8.92 9.97
CA GLY A 419 7.99 -8.69 8.55
C GLY A 419 9.28 -8.83 7.72
N PRO A 420 9.16 -8.95 6.39
CA PRO A 420 10.30 -9.16 5.50
C PRO A 420 11.40 -8.11 5.70
N GLU A 421 12.62 -8.59 5.93
CA GLU A 421 13.79 -7.74 6.07
C GLU A 421 14.23 -7.14 4.72
N ASN A 422 15.03 -6.08 4.78
CA ASN A 422 15.71 -5.53 3.61
C ASN A 422 16.63 -6.57 2.96
N CYS A 423 16.85 -6.43 1.66
CA CYS A 423 17.70 -7.35 0.90
C CYS A 423 19.11 -7.36 1.49
N LYS A 424 19.61 -8.55 1.84
CA LYS A 424 21.01 -8.74 2.24
C LYS A 424 21.89 -8.85 0.99
N PRO A 425 23.19 -8.46 1.08
CA PRO A 425 24.13 -8.70 0.00
C PRO A 425 24.13 -10.17 -0.43
N LEU A 426 24.17 -10.43 -1.74
CA LEU A 426 24.28 -11.78 -2.28
C LEU A 426 25.62 -12.40 -1.85
N VAL A 427 25.57 -13.64 -1.35
CA VAL A 427 26.75 -14.43 -0.99
C VAL A 427 26.89 -15.56 -2.00
N THR A 428 27.92 -15.47 -2.81
CA THR A 428 28.25 -16.40 -3.90
C THR A 428 29.34 -17.40 -3.51
N GLY A 429 30.06 -17.14 -2.42
CA GLY A 429 31.19 -17.95 -1.97
C GLY A 429 32.53 -17.55 -2.59
N ASN A 430 32.53 -16.60 -3.53
CA ASN A 430 33.74 -16.00 -4.06
C ASN A 430 33.99 -14.65 -3.38
N LYS A 431 35.10 -14.52 -2.64
CA LYS A 431 35.43 -13.33 -1.85
C LYS A 431 35.37 -12.03 -2.65
N ASN A 432 35.88 -12.00 -3.88
CA ASN A 432 35.92 -10.78 -4.69
C ASN A 432 34.51 -10.36 -5.15
N VAL A 433 33.66 -11.35 -5.48
CA VAL A 433 32.26 -11.11 -5.89
C VAL A 433 31.42 -10.68 -4.70
N ASP A 434 31.60 -11.33 -3.55
CA ASP A 434 30.91 -11.02 -2.30
C ASP A 434 31.30 -9.63 -1.79
N GLU A 435 32.58 -9.25 -1.88
CA GLU A 435 33.06 -7.91 -1.57
C GLU A 435 32.47 -6.85 -2.51
N PHE A 436 32.40 -7.13 -3.81
CA PHE A 436 31.75 -6.25 -4.78
C PHE A 436 30.25 -6.02 -4.46
N PHE A 437 29.49 -7.09 -4.21
CA PHE A 437 28.07 -6.97 -3.83
C PHE A 437 27.88 -6.24 -2.51
N LYS A 438 28.78 -6.42 -1.55
CA LYS A 438 28.77 -5.67 -0.30
C LYS A 438 28.99 -4.17 -0.55
N VAL A 439 29.98 -3.79 -1.36
CA VAL A 439 30.23 -2.37 -1.70
C VAL A 439 29.01 -1.75 -2.40
N LEU A 440 28.38 -2.46 -3.34
CA LEU A 440 27.16 -1.99 -4.00
C LEU A 440 26.00 -1.79 -3.02
N HIS A 441 25.79 -2.74 -2.11
CA HIS A 441 24.77 -2.65 -1.07
C HIS A 441 25.02 -1.45 -0.16
N ASP A 442 26.24 -1.27 0.33
CA ASP A 442 26.60 -0.16 1.22
C ASP A 442 26.45 1.21 0.52
N LEU A 443 26.78 1.28 -0.78
CA LEU A 443 26.56 2.47 -1.60
C LEU A 443 25.06 2.77 -1.77
N GLN A 444 24.24 1.74 -2.02
CA GLN A 444 22.79 1.87 -2.12
C GLN A 444 22.16 2.36 -0.81
N GLU A 445 22.54 1.77 0.32
CA GLU A 445 22.06 2.18 1.65
C GLU A 445 22.45 3.63 1.95
N LYS A 446 23.71 4.00 1.69
CA LYS A 446 24.17 5.38 1.85
C LYS A 446 23.41 6.36 0.95
N ALA A 447 23.19 6.00 -0.32
CA ALA A 447 22.40 6.81 -1.24
C ALA A 447 20.94 6.96 -0.79
N ALA A 448 20.32 5.90 -0.30
CA ALA A 448 18.97 5.95 0.26
C ALA A 448 18.91 6.85 1.50
N GLU A 449 19.93 6.81 2.36
CA GLU A 449 20.07 7.72 3.49
C GLU A 449 20.23 9.18 3.03
N ASP A 450 21.16 9.46 2.13
CA ASP A 450 21.45 10.81 1.63
C ASP A 450 20.25 11.43 0.91
N LEU A 451 19.54 10.64 0.11
CA LEU A 451 18.33 11.05 -0.58
C LEU A 451 17.11 11.13 0.35
N GLY A 452 17.22 10.71 1.62
CA GLY A 452 16.09 10.69 2.57
C GLY A 452 14.96 9.78 2.11
N VAL A 453 15.31 8.59 1.64
CA VAL A 453 14.41 7.50 1.21
C VAL A 453 14.49 6.33 2.21
N THR A 454 14.78 6.67 3.47
CA THR A 454 14.85 5.75 4.60
C THR A 454 13.46 5.27 5.03
N PRO A 455 13.34 4.12 5.72
CA PRO A 455 12.03 3.58 6.13
C PRO A 455 11.18 4.55 6.98
N ASP A 456 11.80 5.31 7.88
CA ASP A 456 11.15 6.36 8.68
C ASP A 456 10.60 7.50 7.80
N ALA A 457 11.38 7.95 6.81
CA ALA A 457 10.94 9.00 5.88
C ALA A 457 9.78 8.51 5.00
N ARG A 458 9.81 7.24 4.55
CA ARG A 458 8.70 6.62 3.81
C ARG A 458 7.44 6.52 4.67
N ALA A 459 7.56 6.09 5.92
CA ALA A 459 6.42 5.99 6.83
C ALA A 459 5.80 7.37 7.12
N PHE A 460 6.61 8.42 7.25
CA PHE A 460 6.11 9.78 7.39
C PHE A 460 5.43 10.30 6.11
N LEU A 461 6.01 10.01 4.93
CA LEU A 461 5.36 10.35 3.65
C LEU A 461 4.03 9.60 3.49
N ASP A 462 3.96 8.34 3.86
CA ASP A 462 2.72 7.57 3.86
C ASP A 462 1.70 8.22 4.79
N ALA A 463 2.10 8.70 5.97
CA ALA A 463 1.23 9.43 6.90
C ALA A 463 0.71 10.75 6.30
N LEU A 464 1.55 11.52 5.59
CA LEU A 464 1.13 12.75 4.88
C LEU A 464 0.16 12.47 3.72
N GLN A 465 0.16 11.25 3.20
CA GLN A 465 -0.75 10.78 2.17
C GLN A 465 -1.92 9.96 2.74
N TYR A 466 -2.11 9.95 4.07
CA TYR A 466 -3.33 9.38 4.63
C TYR A 466 -4.55 10.20 4.13
N PRO A 467 -5.64 9.55 3.70
CA PRO A 467 -6.86 10.22 3.25
C PRO A 467 -7.61 10.84 4.43
N PHE A 468 -7.09 11.95 4.95
CA PHE A 468 -7.71 12.71 6.02
C PHE A 468 -9.10 13.21 5.61
N ARG A 469 -10.09 13.01 6.48
CA ARG A 469 -11.43 13.56 6.27
C ARG A 469 -11.41 15.08 6.33
N ALA A 470 -12.10 15.73 5.40
CA ALA A 470 -12.16 17.19 5.26
C ALA A 470 -12.67 17.88 6.53
N THR A 471 -13.63 17.27 7.21
CA THR A 471 -14.27 17.84 8.41
C THR A 471 -13.60 17.43 9.73
N ALA A 472 -12.55 16.60 9.67
CA ALA A 472 -11.81 16.15 10.83
C ALA A 472 -10.68 17.13 11.20
N SER A 473 -10.37 17.20 12.50
CA SER A 473 -9.09 17.73 12.96
C SER A 473 -7.99 16.72 12.64
N LYS A 474 -6.91 17.14 11.97
CA LYS A 474 -5.92 16.26 11.33
C LYS A 474 -4.59 16.34 12.03
N HIS A 475 -4.10 15.22 12.57
CA HIS A 475 -2.86 15.21 13.33
C HIS A 475 -1.98 14.00 13.03
N ILE A 476 -0.67 14.22 13.03
CA ILE A 476 0.36 13.18 12.94
C ILE A 476 1.16 13.19 14.24
N VAL A 477 1.36 12.02 14.84
CA VAL A 477 2.20 11.80 16.02
C VAL A 477 3.35 10.87 15.63
N LEU A 478 4.54 11.42 15.48
CA LEU A 478 5.76 10.67 15.23
C LEU A 478 6.29 10.09 16.55
N VAL A 479 6.69 8.83 16.57
CA VAL A 479 7.29 8.16 17.73
C VAL A 479 8.58 7.51 17.24
N HIS A 480 9.72 8.07 17.65
CA HIS A 480 11.03 7.66 17.19
C HIS A 480 11.93 7.28 18.38
N SER A 481 12.67 6.19 18.27
CA SER A 481 13.56 5.71 19.34
C SER A 481 14.92 6.38 19.37
N ASP A 482 15.36 6.90 18.23
CA ASP A 482 16.72 7.38 18.04
C ASP A 482 16.80 8.89 18.01
N ASP A 483 17.92 9.44 18.46
CA ASP A 483 18.22 10.85 18.25
C ASP A 483 18.65 11.03 16.79
N THR A 484 17.97 11.88 16.02
CA THR A 484 18.22 12.06 14.57
C THR A 484 19.51 12.85 14.27
N GLU A 485 20.68 12.33 14.69
CA GLU A 485 21.99 13.01 14.63
C GLU A 485 22.62 13.15 13.25
N LYS A 486 22.11 12.47 12.23
CA LYS A 486 22.81 12.48 10.96
C LYS A 486 22.74 13.89 10.37
N MET A 487 23.91 14.55 10.31
CA MET A 487 24.13 15.87 9.71
C MET A 487 23.22 16.05 8.49
N PRO A 488 22.52 17.19 8.37
CA PRO A 488 21.64 17.39 7.24
C PRO A 488 22.48 17.44 5.96
N ASN A 489 22.40 16.38 5.16
CA ASN A 489 22.61 16.52 3.73
C ASN A 489 21.58 17.55 3.24
N PRO A 490 21.96 18.52 2.38
CA PRO A 490 21.04 19.50 1.79
C PRO A 490 19.69 18.91 1.34
N ALA A 491 19.66 17.69 0.80
CA ALA A 491 18.43 17.03 0.37
C ALA A 491 17.43 16.79 1.52
N ARG A 492 17.92 16.39 2.70
CA ARG A 492 17.08 16.17 3.89
C ARG A 492 16.51 17.47 4.44
N ALA A 493 17.32 18.54 4.45
CA ALA A 493 16.87 19.87 4.88
C ALA A 493 15.79 20.43 3.94
N VAL A 494 15.95 20.28 2.62
CA VAL A 494 14.91 20.68 1.66
C VAL A 494 13.63 19.88 1.87
N LYS A 495 13.74 18.55 2.06
CA LYS A 495 12.57 17.69 2.33
C LYS A 495 11.83 18.07 3.60
N SER A 496 12.52 18.41 4.69
CA SER A 496 11.87 18.82 5.93
C SER A 496 11.17 20.17 5.81
N VAL A 497 11.74 21.12 5.07
CA VAL A 497 11.07 22.39 4.73
C VAL A 497 9.82 22.12 3.89
N LEU A 498 9.91 21.31 2.84
CA LEU A 498 8.76 20.95 2.00
C LEU A 498 7.67 20.24 2.81
N ALA A 499 8.03 19.31 3.69
CA ALA A 499 7.07 18.65 4.56
C ALA A 499 6.41 19.63 5.55
N THR A 500 7.17 20.58 6.09
CA THR A 500 6.62 21.64 6.95
C THR A 500 5.59 22.50 6.21
N LEU A 501 5.90 22.85 4.95
CA LEU A 501 4.96 23.59 4.11
C LEU A 501 3.71 22.76 3.80
N ASP A 502 3.87 21.49 3.43
CA ASP A 502 2.75 20.58 3.14
C ASP A 502 1.82 20.41 4.36
N LEU A 503 2.38 20.25 5.57
CA LEU A 503 1.61 20.19 6.82
C LEU A 503 0.78 21.47 7.03
N LYS A 504 1.38 22.65 6.87
CA LYS A 504 0.68 23.93 7.03
C LYS A 504 -0.40 24.12 5.98
N VAL A 505 -0.09 23.83 4.72
CA VAL A 505 -1.04 23.92 3.60
C VAL A 505 -2.21 22.97 3.84
N LYS A 506 -1.99 21.75 4.35
CA LYS A 506 -3.08 20.79 4.61
C LYS A 506 -3.80 21.02 5.95
N GLY A 507 -3.31 21.92 6.80
CA GLY A 507 -3.80 22.13 8.16
C GLY A 507 -3.62 20.92 9.07
N VAL A 508 -2.50 20.20 8.93
CA VAL A 508 -2.18 18.99 9.70
C VAL A 508 -1.24 19.34 10.85
N GLY A 509 -1.66 19.09 12.09
CA GLY A 509 -0.82 19.25 13.26
C GLY A 509 0.23 18.14 13.37
N LEU A 510 1.46 18.49 13.74
CA LEU A 510 2.56 17.53 13.89
C LEU A 510 3.04 17.50 15.34
N HIS A 511 3.17 16.30 15.91
CA HIS A 511 3.72 16.08 17.23
C HIS A 511 4.79 14.98 17.16
N VAL A 512 5.72 14.98 18.12
CA VAL A 512 6.79 13.98 18.18
C VAL A 512 6.99 13.46 19.60
N VAL A 513 7.29 12.18 19.71
CA VAL A 513 7.85 11.50 20.86
C VAL A 513 9.23 11.03 20.44
N THR A 514 10.27 11.61 21.03
CA THR A 514 11.66 11.35 20.63
C THR A 514 12.56 11.60 21.82
N PRO A 515 13.77 11.00 21.88
CA PRO A 515 14.73 11.47 22.84
C PRO A 515 15.25 12.87 22.47
N VAL A 516 15.62 13.64 23.50
CA VAL A 516 15.98 15.07 23.38
C VAL A 516 17.36 15.30 24.00
N LYS A 517 18.32 15.75 23.19
CA LYS A 517 19.71 15.90 23.62
C LYS A 517 19.97 17.10 24.49
N ASN A 518 20.93 16.93 25.39
CA ASN A 518 21.39 17.95 26.33
C ASN A 518 20.24 18.64 27.08
N LEU A 519 19.15 17.90 27.31
CA LEU A 519 17.97 18.40 27.99
C LEU A 519 18.31 18.76 29.44
N GLY A 520 18.12 20.02 29.79
CA GLY A 520 18.39 20.56 31.10
C GLY A 520 17.56 21.80 31.42
N ILE A 521 17.75 22.32 32.63
CA ILE A 521 17.11 23.56 33.12
C ILE A 521 18.22 24.51 33.58
N THR A 522 18.08 25.81 33.35
CA THR A 522 19.06 26.84 33.73
C THR A 522 19.38 26.90 35.24
N SER A 523 18.43 26.52 36.11
CA SER A 523 18.56 26.50 37.57
C SER A 523 19.02 25.13 38.09
N SER A 524 20.16 25.07 38.80
CA SER A 524 20.71 23.83 39.38
C SER A 524 19.81 23.19 40.45
N LYS A 525 18.97 23.99 41.13
CA LYS A 525 18.01 23.52 42.15
C LYS A 525 16.84 22.72 41.56
N ASP A 526 16.57 22.87 40.26
CA ASP A 526 15.44 22.25 39.56
C ASP A 526 15.87 21.06 38.68
N SER A 527 17.12 20.63 38.76
CA SER A 527 17.67 19.50 37.98
C SER A 527 16.88 18.19 38.15
N LYS A 528 16.24 17.97 39.31
CA LYS A 528 15.33 16.82 39.53
C LYS A 528 14.06 16.89 38.68
N LYS A 529 13.54 18.09 38.38
CA LYS A 529 12.34 18.30 37.55
C LYS A 529 12.57 17.92 36.08
N VAL A 530 13.82 17.91 35.62
CA VAL A 530 14.16 17.47 34.25
C VAL A 530 13.67 16.05 34.00
N LYS A 531 13.82 15.14 34.98
CA LYS A 531 13.37 13.74 34.87
C LYS A 531 11.85 13.57 34.95
N GLU A 532 11.16 14.57 35.52
CA GLU A 532 9.70 14.61 35.61
C GLU A 532 9.06 15.32 34.41
N LEU A 533 9.87 15.84 33.48
CA LEU A 533 9.39 16.50 32.28
C LEU A 533 8.75 15.47 31.34
N VAL A 534 7.50 15.72 30.96
CA VAL A 534 6.74 14.90 30.02
C VAL A 534 6.99 15.35 28.59
N GLY A 535 6.95 16.66 28.37
CA GLY A 535 7.10 17.26 27.05
C GLY A 535 7.03 18.77 27.08
N PHE A 536 7.07 19.40 25.92
CA PHE A 536 6.95 20.84 25.75
C PHE A 536 6.50 21.19 24.33
N ASN A 537 6.09 22.44 24.13
CA ASN A 537 5.97 23.08 22.82
C ASN A 537 6.66 24.45 22.84
N ALA A 538 6.48 25.26 21.80
CA ALA A 538 7.03 26.61 21.75
C ALA A 538 6.59 27.53 22.91
N LYS A 539 5.47 27.22 23.59
CA LYS A 539 4.81 28.12 24.57
C LYS A 539 4.94 27.65 26.01
N GLN A 540 4.88 26.35 26.28
CA GLN A 540 4.79 25.78 27.61
C GLN A 540 5.46 24.41 27.72
N ALA A 541 5.82 24.03 28.94
CA ALA A 541 6.42 22.76 29.30
C ALA A 541 5.54 21.97 30.29
N PHE A 542 5.51 20.66 30.17
CA PHE A 542 4.62 19.75 30.91
C PHE A 542 5.41 18.80 31.80
N THR A 543 4.87 18.51 32.99
CA THR A 543 5.49 17.61 33.98
C THR A 543 4.51 16.53 34.45
N LEU A 544 5.01 15.51 35.14
CA LEU A 544 4.17 14.45 35.71
C LEU A 544 3.09 14.98 36.69
N ALA A 545 3.37 16.10 37.35
CA ALA A 545 2.43 16.74 38.28
C ALA A 545 1.17 17.26 37.58
N ASP A 546 1.25 17.52 36.28
CA ASP A 546 0.13 18.02 35.49
C ASP A 546 -0.92 16.93 35.20
N SER A 547 -0.65 15.65 35.50
CA SER A 547 -1.58 14.53 35.31
C SER A 547 -2.92 14.69 36.04
N LYS A 548 -2.96 15.52 37.08
CA LYS A 548 -4.19 15.82 37.83
C LYS A 548 -4.97 17.02 37.28
N LYS A 549 -4.39 17.79 36.36
CA LYS A 549 -5.01 18.99 35.78
C LYS A 549 -5.80 18.61 34.53
N ARG A 550 -7.00 19.17 34.39
CA ARG A 550 -7.90 18.94 33.23
C ARG A 550 -7.94 20.11 32.23
N THR A 551 -7.40 21.27 32.61
CA THR A 551 -7.37 22.52 31.82
C THR A 551 -6.15 23.33 32.27
N ASN A 552 -5.56 24.15 31.39
CA ASN A 552 -4.34 24.93 31.69
C ASN A 552 -3.17 24.05 32.15
N ILE A 553 -2.91 22.99 31.39
CA ILE A 553 -1.81 22.06 31.61
C ILE A 553 -0.50 22.75 31.16
N GLY A 554 0.56 22.65 31.96
CA GLY A 554 1.89 23.16 31.62
C GLY A 554 2.28 24.48 32.31
N SER A 555 3.54 24.88 32.15
CA SER A 555 4.13 26.13 32.67
C SER A 555 4.99 26.81 31.61
N THR A 556 4.72 28.10 31.38
CA THR A 556 5.50 28.98 30.50
C THR A 556 6.85 29.31 31.14
N GLU A 557 6.87 29.51 32.46
CA GLU A 557 8.09 29.78 33.22
C GLU A 557 9.08 28.63 33.07
N LEU A 558 8.60 27.39 33.24
CA LEU A 558 9.43 26.20 33.06
C LEU A 558 9.96 26.11 31.62
N LYS A 559 9.12 26.37 30.60
CA LYS A 559 9.55 26.37 29.20
C LYS A 559 10.70 27.33 28.93
N ASN A 560 10.64 28.53 29.49
CA ASN A 560 11.68 29.56 29.31
C ASN A 560 13.02 29.19 29.96
N THR A 561 13.03 28.20 30.87
CA THR A 561 14.25 27.72 31.52
C THR A 561 14.89 26.50 30.85
N LEU A 562 14.20 25.86 29.89
CA LEU A 562 14.69 24.65 29.23
C LEU A 562 15.89 24.93 28.33
N LYS A 563 16.90 24.07 28.41
CA LYS A 563 18.05 23.98 27.51
C LYS A 563 18.03 22.61 26.84
N TYR A 564 18.21 22.57 25.54
CA TYR A 564 18.31 21.34 24.75
C TYR A 564 18.94 21.66 23.40
N ASP A 565 19.54 20.66 22.77
CA ASP A 565 19.99 20.81 21.39
C ASP A 565 18.76 20.78 20.47
N THR A 566 18.72 21.70 19.52
CA THR A 566 17.65 21.71 18.52
C THR A 566 18.07 20.81 17.37
N ASP A 567 17.35 19.71 17.16
CA ASP A 567 17.41 18.92 15.94
C ASP A 567 16.29 19.29 14.96
N MET A 568 16.36 18.73 13.74
CA MET A 568 15.43 19.02 12.66
C MET A 568 13.98 18.66 13.01
N LEU A 569 13.74 17.56 13.74
CA LEU A 569 12.40 17.12 14.10
C LEU A 569 11.79 18.03 15.17
N VAL A 570 12.57 18.35 16.20
CA VAL A 570 12.18 19.27 17.28
C VAL A 570 11.88 20.67 16.72
N ASP A 571 12.70 21.16 15.80
CA ASP A 571 12.47 22.44 15.12
C ASP A 571 11.20 22.42 14.26
N MET A 572 11.03 21.37 13.44
CA MET A 572 9.85 21.19 12.59
C MET A 572 8.55 21.17 13.41
N VAL A 573 8.55 20.47 14.56
CA VAL A 573 7.38 20.39 15.44
C VAL A 573 7.10 21.74 16.10
N ASN A 574 8.11 22.41 16.64
CA ASN A 574 7.92 23.72 17.29
C ASN A 574 7.43 24.80 16.30
N LYS A 575 7.89 24.76 15.04
CA LYS A 575 7.44 25.66 13.97
C LYS A 575 5.99 25.42 13.49
N ASN A 576 5.41 24.28 13.87
CA ASN A 576 4.02 23.90 13.57
C ASN A 576 3.13 23.92 14.83
N ASP A 577 3.52 24.64 15.89
CA ASP A 577 2.80 24.70 17.17
C ASP A 577 2.57 23.31 17.82
N GLY A 578 3.39 22.33 17.44
CA GLY A 578 3.32 20.95 17.85
C GLY A 578 3.92 20.66 19.22
N PHE A 579 3.85 19.41 19.66
CA PHE A 579 4.37 18.98 20.96
C PHE A 579 5.55 18.03 20.79
N VAL A 580 6.59 18.24 21.58
CA VAL A 580 7.75 17.36 21.74
C VAL A 580 7.62 16.66 23.09
N PHE A 581 7.41 15.34 23.08
CA PHE A 581 7.36 14.51 24.28
C PHE A 581 8.69 13.78 24.46
N VAL A 582 9.19 13.76 25.69
CA VAL A 582 10.57 13.37 26.01
C VAL A 582 10.66 11.88 26.28
N LEU A 583 11.05 11.11 25.25
CA LEU A 583 11.02 9.65 25.29
C LEU A 583 11.95 9.06 26.36
N GLN A 584 13.17 9.58 26.49
CA GLN A 584 14.15 9.08 27.46
C GLN A 584 13.68 9.24 28.91
N ASN A 585 12.85 10.27 29.19
CA ASN A 585 12.24 10.44 30.50
C ASN A 585 11.19 9.36 30.76
N PHE A 586 10.30 9.08 29.80
CA PHE A 586 9.32 7.99 29.91
C PHE A 586 10.00 6.64 30.13
N SER A 587 10.99 6.31 29.30
CA SER A 587 11.76 5.06 29.39
C SER A 587 12.50 4.92 30.73
N GLY A 588 12.91 6.04 31.33
CA GLY A 588 13.55 6.08 32.65
C GLY A 588 12.61 5.89 33.85
N LEU A 589 11.29 5.95 33.66
CA LEU A 589 10.31 5.81 34.75
C LEU A 589 10.21 4.35 35.20
N LYS A 590 10.45 4.12 36.51
CA LYS A 590 10.36 2.77 37.11
C LYS A 590 8.97 2.43 37.63
N GLN A 591 8.22 3.41 38.13
CA GLN A 591 6.91 3.17 38.73
C GLN A 591 5.80 3.19 37.67
N ALA A 592 4.93 2.18 37.69
CA ALA A 592 3.77 2.12 36.79
C ALA A 592 2.84 3.34 36.93
N LYS A 593 2.72 3.90 38.15
CA LYS A 593 1.97 5.13 38.42
C LYS A 593 2.53 6.32 37.65
N ASP A 594 3.84 6.46 37.57
CA ASP A 594 4.48 7.58 36.89
C ASP A 594 4.38 7.44 35.37
N LYS A 595 4.55 6.21 34.84
CA LYS A 595 4.28 5.93 33.41
C LYS A 595 2.84 6.29 33.03
N LYS A 596 1.86 5.92 33.87
CA LYS A 596 0.45 6.28 33.67
C LYS A 596 0.23 7.80 33.73
N SER A 597 0.88 8.50 34.66
CA SER A 597 0.83 9.96 34.73
C SER A 597 1.39 10.61 33.47
N PHE A 598 2.51 10.11 32.94
CA PHE A 598 3.11 10.60 31.69
C PHE A 598 2.14 10.46 30.51
N VAL A 599 1.59 9.25 30.31
CA VAL A 599 0.62 8.96 29.26
C VAL A 599 -0.62 9.85 29.38
N SER A 600 -1.13 10.04 30.60
CA SER A 600 -2.29 10.89 30.86
C SER A 600 -2.03 12.35 30.50
N VAL A 601 -0.84 12.89 30.82
CA VAL A 601 -0.45 14.26 30.45
C VAL A 601 -0.32 14.39 28.94
N MET A 602 0.34 13.43 28.28
CA MET A 602 0.48 13.42 26.82
C MET A 602 -0.88 13.40 26.11
N ALA A 603 -1.77 12.49 26.51
CA ALA A 603 -3.12 12.37 25.97
C ALA A 603 -3.96 13.63 26.20
N SER A 604 -3.86 14.25 27.39
CA SER A 604 -4.60 15.47 27.70
C SER A 604 -4.11 16.67 26.89
N ALA A 605 -2.78 16.84 26.77
CA ALA A 605 -2.20 17.92 25.97
C ALA A 605 -2.56 17.80 24.48
N LEU A 606 -2.48 16.58 23.92
CA LEU A 606 -2.93 16.30 22.56
C LEU A 606 -4.44 16.53 22.41
N GLY A 607 -5.25 15.95 23.29
CA GLY A 607 -6.71 16.04 23.23
C GLY A 607 -7.23 17.48 23.27
N GLU A 608 -6.68 18.30 24.17
CA GLU A 608 -7.01 19.72 24.28
C GLU A 608 -6.58 20.49 23.02
N HIS A 609 -5.40 20.21 22.48
CA HIS A 609 -4.93 20.89 21.28
C HIS A 609 -5.75 20.52 20.03
N ILE A 610 -5.99 19.22 19.81
CA ILE A 610 -6.77 18.71 18.66
C ILE A 610 -8.19 19.27 18.67
N ALA A 611 -8.82 19.36 19.84
CA ALA A 611 -10.19 19.84 19.97
C ALA A 611 -10.33 21.37 19.86
N ARG A 612 -9.27 22.13 20.14
CA ARG A 612 -9.30 23.61 20.16
C ARG A 612 -8.73 24.24 18.89
N THR A 613 -8.12 23.47 18.00
CA THR A 613 -7.62 23.96 16.72
C THR A 613 -8.76 23.93 15.69
N GLU A 614 -9.29 25.09 15.35
CA GLU A 614 -10.24 25.27 14.25
C GLU A 614 -9.48 25.58 12.97
N VAL A 615 -9.74 24.82 11.91
CA VAL A 615 -9.16 25.05 10.57
C VAL A 615 -10.28 25.30 9.59
N SER A 616 -10.23 26.45 8.92
CA SER A 616 -11.07 26.72 7.75
C SER A 616 -10.30 26.32 6.49
N SER A 617 -10.86 25.44 5.68
CA SER A 617 -10.22 24.90 4.48
C SER A 617 -11.09 25.04 3.25
N ASP A 618 -10.44 25.25 2.11
CA ASP A 618 -11.02 24.99 0.80
C ASP A 618 -10.60 23.59 0.36
N CYS A 619 -11.56 22.81 -0.10
CA CYS A 619 -11.38 21.44 -0.50
C CYS A 619 -11.85 21.22 -1.91
N VAL A 620 -11.29 20.19 -2.54
CA VAL A 620 -11.70 19.71 -3.86
C VAL A 620 -11.67 18.18 -3.86
N CYS A 621 -12.69 17.57 -4.45
CA CYS A 621 -12.70 16.12 -4.64
C CYS A 621 -11.76 15.75 -5.81
N LYS A 622 -10.71 14.98 -5.55
CA LYS A 622 -9.71 14.59 -6.55
C LYS A 622 -9.49 13.09 -6.57
N LEU A 623 -9.01 12.57 -7.70
CA LEU A 623 -8.59 11.18 -7.81
C LEU A 623 -7.15 11.00 -7.36
N ARG A 624 -6.93 10.31 -6.24
CA ARG A 624 -5.59 9.88 -5.83
C ARG A 624 -5.08 8.81 -6.77
N ASN A 625 -3.88 9.04 -7.30
CA ASN A 625 -3.24 8.18 -8.29
C ASN A 625 -4.19 7.85 -9.46
N GLY A 626 -5.16 8.72 -9.75
CA GLY A 626 -6.17 8.50 -10.77
C GLY A 626 -7.16 7.36 -10.50
N LEU A 627 -7.22 6.76 -9.30
CA LEU A 627 -8.09 5.60 -9.02
C LEU A 627 -9.18 5.91 -7.99
N HIS A 628 -8.80 6.39 -6.81
CA HIS A 628 -9.71 6.56 -5.69
C HIS A 628 -10.05 8.03 -5.48
N ALA A 629 -11.33 8.35 -5.29
CA ALA A 629 -11.72 9.70 -4.88
C ALA A 629 -11.29 10.00 -3.44
N GLU A 630 -10.64 11.14 -3.24
CA GLU A 630 -10.21 11.66 -1.96
C GLU A 630 -10.46 13.17 -1.86
N GLU A 631 -10.67 13.63 -0.63
CA GLU A 631 -10.86 15.04 -0.30
C GLU A 631 -9.47 15.70 -0.17
N SER A 632 -9.13 16.61 -1.08
CA SER A 632 -7.89 17.37 -1.03
C SER A 632 -8.18 18.77 -0.52
N CYS A 633 -7.72 19.09 0.68
CA CYS A 633 -8.04 20.35 1.36
C CYS A 633 -6.80 21.19 1.64
N GLU A 634 -6.92 22.49 1.40
CA GLU A 634 -5.94 23.52 1.71
C GLU A 634 -6.50 24.44 2.82
N ALA A 635 -5.74 24.62 3.89
CA ALA A 635 -6.06 25.48 5.02
C ALA A 635 -5.90 26.95 4.62
N LYS A 636 -6.99 27.71 4.75
CA LYS A 636 -7.01 29.17 4.63
C LYS A 636 -6.65 29.86 5.93
N GLU A 637 -7.19 29.35 7.03
CA GLU A 637 -7.05 29.96 8.33
C GLU A 637 -7.02 28.88 9.40
N THR A 638 -6.10 29.01 10.35
CA THR A 638 -6.02 28.17 11.54
C THR A 638 -6.15 29.05 12.78
N ARG A 639 -7.12 28.75 13.64
CA ARG A 639 -7.39 29.48 14.89
C ARG A 639 -7.33 28.54 16.08
N TYR A 640 -6.59 28.94 17.11
CA TYR A 640 -6.59 28.23 18.39
C TYR A 640 -7.62 28.87 19.32
N LEU A 641 -8.71 28.15 19.59
CA LEU A 641 -9.81 28.63 20.41
C LEU A 641 -9.40 28.70 21.89
N PRO A 642 -9.91 29.66 22.67
CA PRO A 642 -9.71 29.68 24.13
C PRO A 642 -10.36 28.46 24.79
N PRO A 643 -9.97 28.09 26.02
CA PRO A 643 -10.57 26.96 26.72
C PRO A 643 -12.07 27.22 26.89
N SER A 644 -12.91 26.24 26.54
CA SER A 644 -14.35 26.31 26.83
C SER A 644 -14.53 26.48 28.34
N LYS A 645 -15.17 27.58 28.77
CA LYS A 645 -15.67 27.70 30.15
C LYS A 645 -16.69 26.58 30.31
N LYS A 646 -16.32 25.47 30.95
CA LYS A 646 -17.30 24.50 31.44
C LYS A 646 -18.29 25.30 32.28
N THR A 647 -19.50 25.48 31.76
CA THR A 647 -20.64 25.89 32.57
C THR A 647 -20.75 24.83 33.64
N GLY A 648 -20.25 25.17 34.84
CA GLY A 648 -20.53 24.36 36.01
C GLY A 648 -22.03 24.21 36.07
N ALA A 649 -22.50 22.97 36.07
CA ALA A 649 -23.82 22.67 36.59
C ALA A 649 -23.86 23.25 38.01
N LYS A 650 -24.45 24.44 38.14
CA LYS A 650 -24.94 24.99 39.39
C LYS A 650 -26.40 24.58 39.48
N GLY A 651 -26.75 23.92 40.57
CA GLY A 651 -28.12 23.55 40.93
C GLY A 651 -28.26 22.05 41.03
#